data_AF-A0A6P2XMT2-F1
#
_entry.id   AF-A0A6P2XMT2-F1
#
_cell.length_a   1.000
_cell.length_b   1.000
_cell.length_c   1.000
_cell.angle_alpha   90.00
_cell.angle_beta   90.00
_cell.angle_gamma   90.00
#
_symmetry.space_group_name_H-M   'P 1'
#
loop_
_entity.id
_entity.type
_entity.pdbx_description
1 polymer ?
#
loop_
_entity_poly.entity_id
_entity_poly.type
_entity_poly.pdbx_seq_one_letter_code
_entity_poly.pdbx_strand_id
1 'polypeptide(L)'
;MNSKQSIIISIDASRDYPLDRLSSEVTAFVRHVLLENQIERGFVERFLRLLNCFLDVANKSIYMAEDGALLGGETSTLFLGAIYSSCFSNFSNGLRQKYARAWYIVVAAARAIRPESFLEIPRPTSSAIENKISEFSSKFESLSLDPEAVYLWRGWRVTSRTGRSTALPLLNIYRRVGPKFTEKLYRAISQYISGRNGGSGYLITIFRYLGEFIINWKGGIGVRELSDTRFFTEFIQKFCRYFVFSHIRRSVWSNVAKIWNRFCLIVKDYLVPAGLVADIKLPALPSGKEGADARTHLQKAGDGTVVKMKLFRSFPLHIKNGAVLDRILADLEADMRVVEKWARTEMHETNSLVQRCSELASIGTPRVLVSPASPGKKAVFTPIGSSRNLADYAATLRTSGFRTRSKPHFESYFPKPRPESLGRELGLPVAGALVPYAALLVMQNPMITPSFLENFQIYDSSGRPSGFVCTNNGWVLDGRKNRRGAKDAQQIIEITDEGRRVVEDVIALTQPLREALKQEGNPVWRSLFLGCGRGFDEVRVVRLSAHTAEPGRVRGLQREFMESCGLGEWEAGDFAKAFSLVRLRAQTTVVSFIKDPDAYRMAMALGHKHYDPKLLSSYLPDALRKFFDERWIRIFQTGLLLISIRDRKLALRATGLKSEAEREELLRNYPIALPAESESKNAAEEFQSENLDDAFEVLLQADHETFVALNSLRLSVEASTTPVGTNALYYSKLAACMGEYIEKAGNVRGHIREMWEDAKKDASAKLFAGALHD
;
A
#
# COMPACT_ATOMS: atom_id res chain seq x y z
N MET A 1 3.45 -11.90 -40.77
CA MET A 1 4.78 -11.48 -40.29
C MET A 1 4.95 -11.94 -38.85
N ASN A 2 5.63 -13.06 -38.60
CA ASN A 2 5.99 -13.49 -37.24
C ASN A 2 6.96 -12.46 -36.66
N SER A 3 6.52 -11.65 -35.70
CA SER A 3 7.41 -10.68 -35.04
C SER A 3 8.55 -11.44 -34.36
N LYS A 4 9.78 -11.30 -34.82
CA LYS A 4 10.97 -11.81 -34.11
C LYS A 4 10.99 -11.15 -32.72
N GLN A 5 10.70 -11.92 -31.69
CA GLN A 5 10.69 -11.45 -30.31
C GLN A 5 12.11 -11.00 -29.92
N SER A 6 12.24 -9.80 -29.34
CA SER A 6 13.53 -9.26 -28.92
C SER A 6 14.21 -10.14 -27.86
N ILE A 7 15.54 -10.21 -27.89
CA ILE A 7 16.33 -10.96 -26.91
C ILE A 7 16.23 -10.30 -25.53
N ILE A 8 16.45 -8.98 -25.48
CA ILE A 8 16.45 -8.19 -24.25
C ILE A 8 15.20 -7.32 -24.21
N ILE A 9 14.29 -7.67 -23.29
CA ILE A 9 13.12 -6.85 -22.97
C ILE A 9 13.43 -5.88 -21.82
N SER A 10 14.28 -6.27 -20.87
CA SER A 10 14.80 -5.39 -19.81
C SER A 10 16.09 -5.96 -19.24
N ILE A 11 17.17 -5.17 -19.26
CA ILE A 11 18.48 -5.58 -18.74
C ILE A 11 18.50 -5.73 -17.22
N ASP A 12 17.61 -5.03 -16.50
CA ASP A 12 17.51 -5.10 -15.05
C ASP A 12 17.00 -6.48 -14.56
N ALA A 13 16.30 -7.21 -15.42
CA ALA A 13 15.88 -8.59 -15.15
C ALA A 13 17.07 -9.55 -15.03
N SER A 14 18.19 -9.22 -15.68
CA SER A 14 19.41 -10.03 -15.71
C SER A 14 20.46 -9.51 -14.73
N ARG A 15 20.07 -8.82 -13.66
CA ARG A 15 20.98 -8.25 -12.65
C ARG A 15 21.79 -9.29 -11.88
N ASP A 16 21.31 -10.53 -11.83
CA ASP A 16 21.99 -11.60 -11.11
C ASP A 16 22.79 -12.50 -12.08
N TYR A 17 22.81 -12.18 -13.38
CA TYR A 17 23.57 -12.95 -14.37
C TYR A 17 25.05 -12.58 -14.26
N PRO A 18 25.96 -13.56 -14.22
CA PRO A 18 27.39 -13.29 -14.19
C PRO A 18 27.91 -12.83 -15.55
N LEU A 19 29.06 -12.16 -15.53
CA LEU A 19 29.71 -11.60 -16.72
C LEU A 19 30.68 -12.61 -17.34
N ASP A 20 30.22 -13.84 -17.60
CA ASP A 20 31.09 -14.97 -17.97
C ASP A 20 31.82 -14.78 -19.32
N ARG A 21 31.36 -13.86 -20.19
CA ARG A 21 32.02 -13.54 -21.48
C ARG A 21 33.00 -12.38 -21.39
N LEU A 22 33.14 -11.76 -20.21
CA LEU A 22 34.04 -10.65 -19.96
C LEU A 22 35.02 -11.03 -18.84
N SER A 23 36.30 -11.03 -19.16
CA SER A 23 37.34 -11.25 -18.13
C SER A 23 37.36 -10.13 -17.09
N SER A 24 38.04 -10.35 -15.97
CA SER A 24 38.28 -9.32 -14.94
C SER A 24 38.94 -8.07 -15.52
N GLU A 25 39.93 -8.26 -16.39
CA GLU A 25 40.73 -7.21 -17.01
C GLU A 25 39.90 -6.39 -17.99
N VAL A 26 39.13 -7.06 -18.86
CA VAL A 26 38.19 -6.40 -19.78
C VAL A 26 37.15 -5.59 -19.01
N THR A 27 36.59 -6.19 -17.96
CA THR A 27 35.58 -5.52 -17.11
C THR A 27 36.16 -4.29 -16.42
N ALA A 28 37.39 -4.38 -15.92
CA ALA A 28 38.09 -3.27 -15.29
C ALA A 28 38.37 -2.14 -16.30
N PHE A 29 38.86 -2.46 -17.49
CA PHE A 29 39.12 -1.49 -18.57
C PHE A 29 37.86 -0.72 -18.95
N VAL A 30 36.78 -1.43 -19.30
CA VAL A 30 35.51 -0.80 -19.70
C VAL A 30 34.93 0.05 -18.58
N ARG A 31 35.00 -0.43 -17.34
CA ARG A 31 34.51 0.32 -16.17
C ARG A 31 35.32 1.61 -15.96
N HIS A 32 36.65 1.53 -16.03
CA HIS A 32 37.54 2.68 -15.88
C HIS A 32 37.25 3.75 -16.96
N VAL A 33 37.31 3.36 -18.23
CA VAL A 33 37.09 4.27 -19.38
C VAL A 33 35.75 5.01 -19.29
N LEU A 34 34.67 4.30 -18.95
CA LEU A 34 33.35 4.92 -18.87
C LEU A 34 33.20 5.84 -17.65
N LEU A 35 33.77 5.47 -16.49
CA LEU A 35 33.71 6.30 -15.29
C LEU A 35 34.52 7.59 -15.42
N GLU A 36 35.70 7.53 -16.04
CA GLU A 36 36.50 8.74 -16.34
C GLU A 36 35.77 9.70 -17.28
N ASN A 37 34.94 9.16 -18.18
CA ASN A 37 34.06 9.93 -19.05
C ASN A 37 32.73 10.35 -18.36
N GLN A 38 32.70 10.38 -17.03
CA GLN A 38 31.58 10.84 -16.20
C GLN A 38 30.27 10.07 -16.45
N ILE A 39 30.35 8.82 -16.90
CA ILE A 39 29.17 7.97 -17.06
C ILE A 39 28.78 7.39 -15.70
N GLU A 40 27.50 7.54 -15.34
CA GLU A 40 26.97 7.06 -14.05
C GLU A 40 27.24 5.57 -13.82
N ARG A 41 27.77 5.21 -12.63
CA ARG A 41 28.12 3.83 -12.25
C ARG A 41 26.97 2.83 -12.48
N GLY A 42 25.73 3.20 -12.15
CA GLY A 42 24.57 2.34 -12.37
C GLY A 42 24.30 2.06 -13.86
N PHE A 43 24.64 2.99 -14.75
CA PHE A 43 24.58 2.77 -16.19
C PHE A 43 25.75 1.89 -16.68
N VAL A 44 26.96 2.08 -16.17
CA VAL A 44 28.14 1.24 -16.50
C VAL A 44 27.87 -0.24 -16.23
N GLU A 45 27.28 -0.58 -15.08
CA GLU A 45 26.97 -1.98 -14.76
C GLU A 45 25.89 -2.58 -15.67
N ARG A 46 24.94 -1.78 -16.16
CA ARG A 46 23.97 -2.23 -17.18
C ARG A 46 24.62 -2.37 -18.56
N PHE A 47 25.54 -1.47 -18.90
CA PHE A 47 26.31 -1.53 -20.15
C PHE A 47 27.13 -2.84 -20.23
N LEU A 48 27.87 -3.17 -19.17
CA LEU A 48 28.66 -4.40 -19.10
C LEU A 48 27.80 -5.65 -19.30
N ARG A 49 26.60 -5.70 -18.69
CA ARG A 49 25.65 -6.81 -18.88
C ARG A 49 25.11 -6.88 -20.30
N LEU A 50 24.83 -5.73 -20.91
CA LEU A 50 24.36 -5.66 -22.29
C LEU A 50 25.43 -6.17 -23.26
N LEU A 51 26.69 -5.77 -23.06
CA LEU A 51 27.83 -6.24 -23.83
C LEU A 51 28.05 -7.74 -23.62
N ASN A 52 28.03 -8.22 -22.38
CA ASN A 52 28.14 -9.64 -22.06
C ASN A 52 27.03 -10.46 -22.74
N CYS A 53 25.79 -9.98 -22.74
CA CYS A 53 24.68 -10.62 -23.46
C CYS A 53 24.96 -10.72 -24.96
N PHE A 54 25.40 -9.63 -25.59
CA PHE A 54 25.74 -9.63 -27.01
C PHE A 54 26.83 -10.65 -27.32
N LEU A 55 27.93 -10.63 -26.56
CA LEU A 55 29.06 -11.56 -26.77
C LEU A 55 28.62 -13.01 -26.65
N ASP A 56 27.73 -13.29 -25.68
CA ASP A 56 27.20 -14.62 -25.44
C ASP A 56 26.31 -15.10 -26.61
N VAL A 57 25.29 -14.31 -26.99
CA VAL A 57 24.36 -14.71 -28.06
C VAL A 57 24.98 -14.70 -29.45
N ALA A 58 25.96 -13.83 -29.70
CA ALA A 58 26.67 -13.74 -30.98
C ALA A 58 27.89 -14.67 -31.05
N ASN A 59 28.20 -15.40 -29.97
CA ASN A 59 29.41 -16.20 -29.79
C ASN A 59 30.69 -15.44 -30.20
N LYS A 60 30.83 -14.22 -29.69
CA LYS A 60 31.99 -13.33 -29.91
C LYS A 60 32.78 -13.19 -28.62
N SER A 61 34.06 -12.86 -28.75
CA SER A 61 34.97 -12.64 -27.62
C SER A 61 35.70 -11.32 -27.79
N ILE A 62 35.96 -10.66 -26.66
CA ILE A 62 36.88 -9.52 -26.54
C ILE A 62 37.87 -9.85 -25.44
N TYR A 63 39.12 -9.42 -25.59
CA TYR A 63 40.19 -9.77 -24.65
C TYR A 63 41.20 -8.63 -24.53
N MET A 64 41.94 -8.63 -23.43
CA MET A 64 43.04 -7.69 -23.20
C MET A 64 44.33 -8.25 -23.77
N ALA A 65 45.02 -7.45 -24.59
CA ALA A 65 46.38 -7.74 -25.03
C ALA A 65 47.42 -7.35 -23.96
N GLU A 66 48.65 -7.84 -24.12
CA GLU A 66 49.76 -7.59 -23.19
C GLU A 66 50.12 -6.11 -23.04
N ASP A 67 49.92 -5.31 -24.10
CA ASP A 67 50.13 -3.86 -24.09
C ASP A 67 48.96 -3.07 -23.47
N GLY A 68 47.97 -3.75 -22.89
CA GLY A 68 46.78 -3.13 -22.32
C GLY A 68 45.75 -2.68 -23.35
N ALA A 69 45.89 -3.03 -24.64
CA ALA A 69 44.86 -2.76 -25.64
C ALA A 69 43.70 -3.76 -25.53
N LEU A 70 42.46 -3.26 -25.52
CA LEU A 70 41.26 -4.10 -25.63
C LEU A 70 41.02 -4.48 -27.10
N LEU A 71 41.04 -5.77 -27.43
CA LEU A 71 40.87 -6.26 -28.81
C LEU A 71 39.49 -6.89 -29.03
N GLY A 72 38.90 -6.65 -30.20
CA GLY A 72 37.63 -7.26 -30.59
C GLY A 72 37.24 -7.18 -32.06
N GLY A 73 38.06 -6.56 -32.92
CA GLY A 73 37.88 -6.58 -34.38
C GLY A 73 36.51 -6.06 -34.84
N GLU A 74 35.75 -6.89 -35.57
CA GLU A 74 34.41 -6.55 -36.07
C GLU A 74 33.34 -6.37 -34.99
N THR A 75 33.64 -6.79 -33.74
CA THR A 75 32.73 -6.66 -32.59
C THR A 75 32.27 -5.21 -32.37
N SER A 76 33.10 -4.23 -32.71
CA SER A 76 32.71 -2.81 -32.65
C SER A 76 31.48 -2.51 -33.50
N THR A 77 31.48 -2.96 -34.76
CA THR A 77 30.37 -2.75 -35.71
C THR A 77 29.17 -3.63 -35.40
N LEU A 78 29.40 -4.90 -35.03
CA LEU A 78 28.33 -5.85 -34.74
C LEU A 78 27.56 -5.49 -33.47
N PHE A 79 28.24 -5.09 -32.40
CA PHE A 79 27.56 -4.67 -31.18
C PHE A 79 26.81 -3.35 -31.37
N LEU A 80 27.37 -2.42 -32.15
CA LEU A 80 26.66 -1.21 -32.53
C LEU A 80 25.38 -1.54 -33.34
N GLY A 81 25.46 -2.49 -34.29
CA GLY A 81 24.30 -3.02 -35.00
C GLY A 81 23.26 -3.65 -34.08
N ALA A 82 23.70 -4.47 -33.11
CA ALA A 82 22.82 -5.08 -32.12
C ALA A 82 22.06 -4.03 -31.29
N ILE A 83 22.72 -2.96 -30.85
CA ILE A 83 22.08 -1.88 -30.07
C ILE A 83 20.90 -1.25 -30.84
N TYR A 84 20.99 -1.13 -32.16
CA TYR A 84 19.94 -0.53 -33.00
C TYR A 84 18.93 -1.54 -33.57
N SER A 85 19.25 -2.84 -33.57
CA SER A 85 18.34 -3.90 -34.01
C SER A 85 17.19 -4.14 -33.01
N SER A 86 15.98 -4.22 -33.54
CA SER A 86 14.78 -4.65 -32.78
C SER A 86 14.83 -6.13 -32.40
N CYS A 87 15.61 -6.95 -33.12
CA CYS A 87 15.82 -8.36 -32.78
C CYS A 87 16.63 -8.52 -31.48
N PHE A 88 17.54 -7.60 -31.18
CA PHE A 88 18.32 -7.63 -29.95
C PHE A 88 17.58 -6.98 -28.77
N SER A 89 17.00 -5.78 -28.96
CA SER A 89 16.32 -5.06 -27.87
C SER A 89 15.23 -4.10 -28.33
N ASN A 90 14.22 -3.91 -27.48
CA ASN A 90 13.15 -2.92 -27.69
C ASN A 90 13.47 -1.57 -27.03
N PHE A 91 14.74 -1.15 -27.04
CA PHE A 91 15.14 0.12 -26.44
C PHE A 91 14.57 1.32 -27.18
N SER A 92 14.22 2.37 -26.44
CA SER A 92 13.88 3.66 -27.05
C SER A 92 15.10 4.27 -27.75
N ASN A 93 14.88 5.13 -28.74
CA ASN A 93 15.98 5.77 -29.48
C ASN A 93 16.96 6.51 -28.57
N GLY A 94 16.47 7.18 -27.51
CA GLY A 94 17.34 7.85 -26.54
C GLY A 94 18.23 6.87 -25.76
N LEU A 95 17.73 5.68 -25.43
CA LEU A 95 18.50 4.67 -24.74
C LEU A 95 19.50 3.98 -25.67
N ARG A 96 19.11 3.71 -26.93
CA ARG A 96 20.03 3.22 -27.98
C ARG A 96 21.21 4.17 -28.15
N GLN A 97 20.92 5.47 -28.25
CA GLN A 97 21.93 6.52 -28.35
C GLN A 97 22.88 6.54 -27.14
N LYS A 98 22.36 6.37 -25.93
CA LYS A 98 23.18 6.33 -24.71
C LYS A 98 24.13 5.12 -24.71
N TYR A 99 23.64 3.94 -25.08
CA TYR A 99 24.48 2.73 -25.17
C TYR A 99 25.50 2.83 -26.32
N ALA A 100 25.09 3.33 -27.48
CA ALA A 100 25.97 3.56 -28.62
C ALA A 100 27.11 4.54 -28.28
N ARG A 101 26.80 5.62 -27.53
CA ARG A 101 27.81 6.58 -27.06
C ARG A 101 28.80 5.95 -26.09
N ALA A 102 28.32 5.16 -25.13
CA ALA A 102 29.21 4.44 -24.23
C ALA A 102 30.12 3.47 -25.01
N TRP A 103 29.58 2.74 -25.99
CA TRP A 103 30.39 1.84 -26.80
C TRP A 103 31.41 2.57 -27.66
N TYR A 104 31.04 3.70 -28.28
CA TYR A 104 31.95 4.56 -29.02
C TYR A 104 33.14 5.03 -28.16
N ILE A 105 32.89 5.44 -26.91
CA ILE A 105 33.95 5.87 -25.99
C ILE A 105 34.92 4.71 -25.71
N VAL A 106 34.41 3.49 -25.46
CA VAL A 106 35.24 2.30 -25.23
C VAL A 106 36.09 1.95 -26.46
N VAL A 107 35.48 1.95 -27.65
CA VAL A 107 36.19 1.65 -28.90
C VAL A 107 37.24 2.71 -29.21
N ALA A 108 36.94 4.00 -28.98
CA ALA A 108 37.90 5.09 -29.18
C ALA A 108 39.10 4.99 -28.22
N ALA A 109 38.87 4.66 -26.95
CA ALA A 109 39.94 4.45 -25.97
C ALA A 109 40.84 3.27 -26.35
N ALA A 110 40.25 2.14 -26.77
CA ALA A 110 41.00 0.98 -27.24
C ALA A 110 41.84 1.30 -28.49
N ARG A 111 41.25 2.03 -29.46
CA ARG A 111 41.95 2.44 -30.69
C ARG A 111 43.04 3.48 -30.48
N ALA A 112 42.95 4.29 -29.42
CA ALA A 112 44.00 5.23 -29.04
C ALA A 112 45.27 4.51 -28.54
N ILE A 113 45.11 3.34 -27.91
CA ILE A 113 46.24 2.48 -27.52
C ILE A 113 46.74 1.72 -28.76
N ARG A 114 45.81 1.12 -29.53
CA ARG A 114 46.13 0.31 -30.71
C ARG A 114 45.10 0.53 -31.83
N PRO A 115 45.41 1.25 -32.92
CA PRO A 115 44.44 1.61 -33.96
C PRO A 115 43.67 0.44 -34.59
N GLU A 116 44.28 -0.73 -34.70
CA GLU A 116 43.73 -1.96 -35.28
C GLU A 116 42.91 -2.81 -34.28
N SER A 117 42.78 -2.39 -33.02
CA SER A 117 42.06 -3.12 -31.96
C SER A 117 40.59 -3.43 -32.28
N PHE A 118 39.94 -2.49 -32.96
CA PHE A 118 38.54 -2.55 -33.38
C PHE A 118 38.38 -1.91 -34.75
N LEU A 119 37.36 -2.30 -35.51
CA LEU A 119 36.96 -1.51 -36.67
C LEU A 119 36.44 -0.13 -36.22
N GLU A 120 36.73 0.90 -37.01
CA GLU A 120 36.27 2.25 -36.75
C GLU A 120 34.74 2.33 -36.82
N ILE A 121 34.13 2.95 -35.82
CA ILE A 121 32.69 3.20 -35.77
C ILE A 121 32.42 4.71 -35.76
N PRO A 122 31.41 5.17 -36.50
CA PRO A 122 31.05 6.58 -36.53
C PRO A 122 30.53 7.05 -35.16
N ARG A 123 30.64 8.36 -34.90
CA ARG A 123 30.17 8.97 -33.65
C ARG A 123 28.63 9.01 -33.58
N PRO A 124 27.98 8.52 -32.49
CA PRO A 124 26.51 8.41 -32.25
C PRO A 124 25.60 9.60 -32.60
N THR A 125 26.16 10.77 -32.88
CA THR A 125 25.43 12.02 -33.15
C THR A 125 25.60 12.56 -34.58
N SER A 126 26.29 11.84 -35.48
CA SER A 126 26.49 12.29 -36.87
C SER A 126 25.40 11.78 -37.80
N SER A 127 25.08 12.54 -38.86
CA SER A 127 24.24 12.08 -39.97
C SER A 127 24.81 10.82 -40.65
N ALA A 128 26.13 10.64 -40.61
CA ALA A 128 26.80 9.45 -41.11
C ALA A 128 26.38 8.15 -40.41
N ILE A 129 25.88 8.23 -39.17
CA ILE A 129 25.35 7.08 -38.45
C ILE A 129 24.00 6.62 -38.99
N GLU A 130 23.11 7.55 -39.35
CA GLU A 130 21.81 7.19 -39.92
C GLU A 130 21.98 6.38 -41.21
N ASN A 131 23.00 6.70 -41.99
CA ASN A 131 23.32 6.01 -43.25
C ASN A 131 23.97 4.62 -43.06
N LYS A 132 24.68 4.39 -41.94
CA LYS A 132 25.39 3.11 -41.68
C LYS A 132 24.72 2.20 -40.64
N ILE A 133 23.79 2.70 -39.84
CA ILE A 133 23.08 1.87 -38.84
C ILE A 133 22.33 0.73 -39.51
N SER A 134 21.67 0.97 -40.66
CA SER A 134 20.91 -0.10 -41.33
C SER A 134 21.84 -1.22 -41.78
N GLU A 135 23.03 -0.87 -42.28
CA GLU A 135 24.08 -1.82 -42.65
C GLU A 135 24.55 -2.62 -41.43
N PHE A 136 24.93 -1.97 -40.33
CA PHE A 136 25.39 -2.65 -39.11
C PHE A 136 24.30 -3.51 -38.47
N SER A 137 23.06 -3.02 -38.45
CA SER A 137 21.91 -3.77 -37.92
C SER A 137 21.65 -5.00 -38.79
N SER A 138 21.73 -4.87 -40.11
CA SER A 138 21.58 -6.00 -41.04
C SER A 138 22.70 -7.03 -40.86
N LYS A 139 23.95 -6.58 -40.67
CA LYS A 139 25.09 -7.46 -40.36
C LYS A 139 24.90 -8.22 -39.04
N PHE A 140 24.34 -7.59 -38.02
CA PHE A 140 24.00 -8.27 -36.79
C PHE A 140 22.84 -9.27 -36.98
N GLU A 141 21.78 -8.86 -37.69
CA GLU A 141 20.58 -9.67 -37.89
C GLU A 141 20.81 -10.88 -38.80
N SER A 142 21.87 -10.87 -39.61
CA SER A 142 22.32 -12.02 -40.40
C SER A 142 23.18 -13.01 -39.62
N LEU A 143 23.60 -12.69 -38.38
CA LEU A 143 24.34 -13.62 -37.54
C LEU A 143 23.46 -14.82 -37.13
N SER A 144 24.03 -16.02 -37.21
CA SER A 144 23.46 -17.19 -36.55
C SER A 144 23.74 -17.09 -35.05
N LEU A 145 22.74 -16.64 -34.28
CA LEU A 145 22.85 -16.51 -32.83
C LEU A 145 22.74 -17.87 -32.13
N ASP A 146 23.44 -18.01 -31.00
CA ASP A 146 23.35 -19.19 -30.13
C ASP A 146 21.91 -19.31 -29.55
N PRO A 147 21.15 -20.36 -29.91
CA PRO A 147 19.77 -20.52 -29.46
C PRO A 147 19.63 -20.67 -27.94
N GLU A 148 20.59 -21.32 -27.27
CA GLU A 148 20.56 -21.54 -25.83
C GLU A 148 20.85 -20.23 -25.08
N ALA A 149 21.87 -19.49 -25.51
CA ALA A 149 22.15 -18.16 -24.97
C ALA A 149 20.95 -17.22 -25.16
N VAL A 150 20.33 -17.22 -26.34
CA VAL A 150 19.12 -16.42 -26.60
C VAL A 150 17.98 -16.79 -25.64
N TYR A 151 17.75 -18.09 -25.39
CA TYR A 151 16.75 -18.54 -24.42
C TYR A 151 17.05 -18.02 -23.00
N LEU A 152 18.30 -18.15 -22.55
CA LEU A 152 18.72 -17.71 -21.21
C LEU A 152 18.59 -16.20 -21.01
N TRP A 153 18.96 -15.40 -22.01
CA TRP A 153 18.90 -13.93 -21.94
C TRP A 153 17.48 -13.37 -22.06
N ARG A 154 16.58 -14.07 -22.75
CA ARG A 154 15.14 -13.78 -22.69
C ARG A 154 14.56 -14.00 -21.29
N GLY A 155 15.11 -14.99 -20.58
CA GLY A 155 14.81 -15.29 -19.19
C GLY A 155 13.38 -15.78 -18.96
N TRP A 156 12.98 -15.84 -17.69
CA TRP A 156 11.73 -16.48 -17.27
C TRP A 156 10.73 -15.46 -16.72
N ARG A 157 9.82 -14.96 -17.57
CA ARG A 157 8.87 -13.90 -17.20
C ARG A 157 7.46 -14.42 -16.97
N VAL A 158 6.93 -14.18 -15.77
CA VAL A 158 5.54 -14.48 -15.45
C VAL A 158 4.68 -13.22 -15.51
N THR A 159 3.45 -13.36 -15.99
CA THR A 159 2.49 -12.25 -16.14
C THR A 159 1.23 -12.56 -15.34
N SER A 160 0.88 -11.64 -14.44
CA SER A 160 -0.32 -11.74 -13.60
C SER A 160 -1.60 -11.39 -14.35
N ARG A 161 -2.77 -11.68 -13.77
CA ARG A 161 -4.09 -11.33 -14.35
C ARG A 161 -4.25 -9.85 -14.65
N THR A 162 -3.55 -8.98 -13.92
CA THR A 162 -3.59 -7.51 -14.09
C THR A 162 -2.57 -7.00 -15.12
N GLY A 163 -1.91 -7.90 -15.87
CA GLY A 163 -0.90 -7.54 -16.88
C GLY A 163 0.47 -7.19 -16.31
N ARG A 164 0.67 -7.27 -14.99
CA ARG A 164 2.00 -7.03 -14.39
C ARG A 164 2.93 -8.20 -14.70
N SER A 165 4.06 -7.91 -15.33
CA SER A 165 5.12 -8.87 -15.65
C SER A 165 6.22 -8.87 -14.59
N THR A 166 6.83 -10.03 -14.32
CA THR A 166 7.95 -10.20 -13.38
C THR A 166 8.92 -11.24 -13.90
N ALA A 167 10.21 -10.88 -13.95
CA ALA A 167 11.28 -11.82 -14.30
C ALA A 167 11.72 -12.61 -13.06
N LEU A 168 11.77 -13.94 -13.19
CA LEU A 168 12.19 -14.87 -12.14
C LEU A 168 13.70 -15.13 -12.21
N PRO A 169 14.42 -15.11 -11.08
CA PRO A 169 15.86 -15.37 -11.05
C PRO A 169 16.16 -16.88 -11.07
N LEU A 170 15.87 -17.57 -12.18
CA LEU A 170 16.02 -19.02 -12.28
C LEU A 170 17.36 -19.48 -12.87
N LEU A 171 18.28 -18.57 -13.23
CA LEU A 171 19.56 -18.93 -13.88
C LEU A 171 20.38 -19.93 -13.05
N ASN A 172 20.45 -19.72 -11.74
CA ASN A 172 21.20 -20.60 -10.83
C ASN A 172 20.59 -22.01 -10.77
N ILE A 173 19.26 -22.09 -10.88
CA ILE A 173 18.53 -23.37 -10.94
C ILE A 173 18.78 -24.04 -12.29
N TYR A 174 18.76 -23.27 -13.38
CA TYR A 174 19.10 -23.74 -14.72
C TYR A 174 20.50 -24.38 -14.76
N ARG A 175 21.51 -23.66 -14.28
CA ARG A 175 22.90 -24.12 -14.29
C ARG A 175 23.13 -25.36 -13.44
N ARG A 176 22.43 -25.48 -12.31
CA ARG A 176 22.71 -26.54 -11.32
C ARG A 176 21.84 -27.79 -11.47
N VAL A 177 20.57 -27.63 -11.83
CA VAL A 177 19.57 -28.71 -11.93
C VAL A 177 19.28 -29.07 -13.38
N GLY A 178 19.39 -28.09 -14.30
CA GLY A 178 19.30 -28.30 -15.73
C GLY A 178 18.07 -27.67 -16.41
N PRO A 179 18.06 -27.65 -17.76
CA PRO A 179 17.04 -26.98 -18.57
C PRO A 179 15.64 -27.57 -18.42
N LYS A 180 15.52 -28.91 -18.48
CA LYS A 180 14.21 -29.60 -18.42
C LYS A 180 13.47 -29.33 -17.11
N PHE A 181 14.19 -29.36 -15.98
CA PHE A 181 13.62 -29.04 -14.68
C PHE A 181 13.18 -27.58 -14.61
N THR A 182 14.06 -26.66 -15.02
CA THR A 182 13.81 -25.22 -14.93
C THR A 182 12.62 -24.77 -15.77
N GLU A 183 12.45 -25.32 -16.97
CA GLU A 183 11.30 -25.04 -17.83
C GLU A 183 9.99 -25.51 -17.19
N LYS A 184 10.00 -26.71 -16.60
CA LYS A 184 8.82 -27.27 -15.90
C LYS A 184 8.48 -26.47 -14.64
N LEU A 185 9.50 -26.05 -13.88
CA LEU A 185 9.35 -25.12 -12.74
C LEU A 185 8.77 -23.78 -13.17
N TYR A 186 9.29 -23.18 -14.25
CA TYR A 186 8.80 -21.93 -14.80
C TYR A 186 7.33 -22.01 -15.19
N ARG A 187 6.91 -23.08 -15.88
CA ARG A 187 5.50 -23.31 -16.25
C ARG A 187 4.58 -23.39 -15.02
N ALA A 188 4.99 -24.14 -14.00
CA ALA A 188 4.22 -24.28 -12.76
C ALA A 188 4.03 -22.91 -12.06
N ILE A 189 5.09 -22.10 -11.98
CA ILE A 189 5.02 -20.75 -11.38
C ILE A 189 4.18 -19.80 -12.26
N SER A 190 4.27 -19.92 -13.59
CA SER A 190 3.49 -19.12 -14.53
C SER A 190 1.99 -19.38 -14.38
N GLN A 191 1.59 -20.66 -14.26
CA GLN A 191 0.22 -21.07 -13.98
C GLN A 191 -0.28 -20.54 -12.63
N TYR A 192 0.60 -20.53 -11.62
CA TYR A 192 0.28 -19.95 -10.33
C TYR A 192 0.06 -18.43 -10.42
N ILE A 193 0.83 -17.68 -11.21
CA ILE A 193 0.69 -16.22 -11.29
C ILE A 193 -0.46 -15.77 -12.21
N SER A 194 -0.74 -16.49 -13.30
CA SER A 194 -1.72 -16.07 -14.32
C SER A 194 -3.12 -15.82 -13.75
N GLY A 195 -3.56 -16.59 -12.75
CA GLY A 195 -4.86 -16.43 -12.10
C GLY A 195 -4.95 -15.34 -11.02
N ARG A 196 -3.86 -14.66 -10.66
CA ARG A 196 -3.78 -13.81 -9.46
C ARG A 196 -3.65 -12.31 -9.80
N ASN A 197 -4.29 -11.46 -8.98
CA ASN A 197 -4.28 -9.99 -9.14
C ASN A 197 -3.04 -9.30 -8.53
N GLY A 198 -2.29 -9.99 -7.67
CA GLY A 198 -1.26 -9.41 -6.81
C GLY A 198 0.11 -9.28 -7.46
N GLY A 199 0.98 -8.46 -6.84
CA GLY A 199 2.38 -8.36 -7.23
C GLY A 199 3.17 -9.63 -6.93
N SER A 200 4.01 -10.05 -7.87
CA SER A 200 4.87 -11.23 -7.87
C SER A 200 6.26 -10.98 -7.26
N GLY A 201 6.49 -9.83 -6.62
CA GLY A 201 7.82 -9.45 -6.11
C GLY A 201 8.41 -10.42 -5.08
N TYR A 202 7.58 -11.10 -4.28
CA TYR A 202 8.07 -12.12 -3.35
C TYR A 202 8.63 -13.37 -4.05
N LEU A 203 8.22 -13.64 -5.29
CA LEU A 203 8.80 -14.73 -6.09
C LEU A 203 10.26 -14.42 -6.42
N ILE A 204 10.58 -13.18 -6.77
CA ILE A 204 11.97 -12.74 -6.99
C ILE A 204 12.79 -13.02 -5.72
N THR A 205 12.26 -12.67 -4.55
CA THR A 205 12.94 -12.88 -3.28
C THR A 205 13.19 -14.38 -3.00
N ILE A 206 12.14 -15.20 -2.97
CA ILE A 206 12.30 -16.60 -2.56
C ILE A 206 13.09 -17.42 -3.58
N PHE A 207 12.91 -17.19 -4.89
CA PHE A 207 13.64 -17.93 -5.92
C PHE A 207 15.10 -17.48 -6.05
N ARG A 208 15.44 -16.23 -5.70
CA ARG A 208 16.84 -15.82 -5.57
C ARG A 208 17.54 -16.60 -4.46
N TYR A 209 16.95 -16.63 -3.27
CA TYR A 209 17.50 -17.41 -2.16
C TYR A 209 17.54 -18.92 -2.48
N LEU A 210 16.53 -19.45 -3.17
CA LEU A 210 16.54 -20.85 -3.61
C LEU A 210 17.67 -21.13 -4.59
N GLY A 211 17.87 -20.25 -5.58
CA GLY A 211 18.97 -20.37 -6.53
C GLY A 211 20.34 -20.31 -5.87
N GLU A 212 20.55 -19.36 -4.95
CA GLU A 212 21.78 -19.27 -4.14
C GLU A 212 22.01 -20.53 -3.30
N PHE A 213 20.96 -21.04 -2.66
CA PHE A 213 21.04 -22.25 -1.84
C PHE A 213 21.39 -23.49 -2.67
N ILE A 214 20.75 -23.63 -3.84
CA ILE A 214 20.97 -24.76 -4.76
C ILE A 214 22.40 -24.77 -5.30
N ILE A 215 22.97 -23.61 -5.65
CA ILE A 215 24.37 -23.54 -6.12
C ILE A 215 25.35 -24.05 -5.07
N ASN A 216 25.10 -23.74 -3.80
CA ASN A 216 25.98 -24.13 -2.69
C ASN A 216 25.67 -25.52 -2.14
N TRP A 217 24.71 -26.26 -2.72
CA TRP A 217 24.36 -27.61 -2.28
C TRP A 217 25.42 -28.63 -2.71
N LYS A 218 26.03 -29.29 -1.71
CA LYS A 218 26.99 -30.38 -1.92
C LYS A 218 26.23 -31.68 -2.22
N GLY A 219 26.43 -32.24 -3.42
CA GLY A 219 25.80 -33.50 -3.86
C GLY A 219 24.95 -33.35 -5.12
N GLY A 220 24.41 -34.47 -5.63
CA GLY A 220 23.48 -34.45 -6.77
C GLY A 220 22.17 -33.74 -6.41
N ILE A 221 21.65 -32.93 -7.34
CA ILE A 221 20.34 -32.30 -7.19
C ILE A 221 19.64 -32.28 -8.56
N GLY A 222 18.57 -33.04 -8.66
CA GLY A 222 17.78 -33.25 -9.87
C GLY A 222 16.34 -33.58 -9.53
N VAL A 223 15.52 -33.83 -10.55
CA VAL A 223 14.13 -34.28 -10.38
C VAL A 223 14.08 -35.55 -9.53
N ARG A 224 15.01 -36.49 -9.75
CA ARG A 224 15.06 -37.77 -9.06
C ARG A 224 15.25 -37.58 -7.55
N GLU A 225 16.25 -36.80 -7.16
CA GLU A 225 16.54 -36.52 -5.75
C GLU A 225 15.43 -35.69 -5.10
N LEU A 226 14.94 -34.66 -5.79
CA LEU A 226 13.85 -33.82 -5.26
C LEU A 226 12.50 -34.56 -5.17
N SER A 227 12.32 -35.63 -5.94
CA SER A 227 11.14 -36.51 -5.84
C SER A 227 11.28 -37.60 -4.77
N ASP A 228 12.48 -37.78 -4.20
CA ASP A 228 12.67 -38.65 -3.05
C ASP A 228 12.19 -37.95 -1.77
N THR A 229 11.27 -38.60 -1.05
CA THR A 229 10.63 -38.06 0.16
C THR A 229 11.66 -37.68 1.23
N ARG A 230 12.69 -38.51 1.44
CA ARG A 230 13.69 -38.30 2.49
C ARG A 230 14.59 -37.13 2.13
N PHE A 231 15.12 -37.12 0.91
CA PHE A 231 15.97 -36.05 0.41
C PHE A 231 15.23 -34.71 0.39
N PHE A 232 14.01 -34.67 -0.15
CA PHE A 232 13.26 -33.42 -0.25
C PHE A 232 12.87 -32.88 1.13
N THR A 233 12.57 -33.75 2.09
CA THR A 233 12.32 -33.35 3.49
C THR A 233 13.55 -32.66 4.09
N GLU A 234 14.74 -33.24 3.91
CA GLU A 234 15.98 -32.63 4.40
C GLU A 234 16.29 -31.32 3.66
N PHE A 235 16.16 -31.33 2.33
CA PHE A 235 16.39 -30.18 1.47
C PHE A 235 15.51 -28.98 1.86
N ILE A 236 14.20 -29.19 1.99
CA ILE A 236 13.26 -28.12 2.29
C ILE A 236 13.45 -27.56 3.71
N GLN A 237 13.82 -28.41 4.68
CA GLN A 237 14.12 -27.97 6.05
C GLN A 237 15.39 -27.12 6.10
N LYS A 238 16.46 -27.56 5.43
CA LYS A 238 17.70 -26.78 5.33
C LYS A 238 17.48 -25.48 4.57
N PHE A 239 16.73 -25.51 3.47
CA PHE A 239 16.38 -24.31 2.73
C PHE A 239 15.54 -23.34 3.56
N CYS A 240 14.56 -23.84 4.33
CA CYS A 240 13.76 -23.03 5.25
C CYS A 240 14.65 -22.27 6.24
N ARG A 241 15.59 -22.98 6.89
CA ARG A 241 16.54 -22.36 7.82
C ARG A 241 17.40 -21.31 7.12
N TYR A 242 17.98 -21.64 5.96
CA TYR A 242 18.78 -20.70 5.17
C TYR A 242 17.99 -19.44 4.80
N PHE A 243 16.77 -19.60 4.28
CA PHE A 243 15.90 -18.49 3.92
C PHE A 243 15.57 -17.60 5.12
N VAL A 244 15.18 -18.19 6.25
CA VAL A 244 14.83 -17.44 7.47
C VAL A 244 16.04 -16.64 7.96
N PHE A 245 17.18 -17.28 8.19
CA PHE A 245 18.38 -16.61 8.72
C PHE A 245 18.95 -15.55 7.77
N SER A 246 18.89 -15.78 6.46
CA SER A 246 19.40 -14.84 5.47
C SER A 246 18.45 -13.67 5.21
N HIS A 247 17.13 -13.89 5.23
CA HIS A 247 16.14 -12.85 4.91
C HIS A 247 15.77 -11.98 6.12
N ILE A 248 15.76 -12.53 7.33
CA ILE A 248 15.40 -11.78 8.55
C ILE A 248 16.36 -10.61 8.83
N ARG A 249 17.62 -10.70 8.38
CA ARG A 249 18.60 -9.61 8.49
C ARG A 249 18.20 -8.34 7.72
N ARG A 250 17.28 -8.45 6.77
CA ARG A 250 16.84 -7.36 5.88
C ARG A 250 15.31 -7.19 5.87
N SER A 251 14.59 -7.87 6.76
CA SER A 251 13.12 -7.89 6.79
C SER A 251 12.58 -8.11 8.19
N VAL A 252 11.27 -8.06 8.35
CA VAL A 252 10.58 -8.39 9.60
C VAL A 252 10.00 -9.80 9.56
N TRP A 253 9.89 -10.46 10.71
CA TRP A 253 9.42 -11.85 10.83
C TRP A 253 8.10 -12.09 10.09
N SER A 254 7.13 -11.19 10.25
CA SER A 254 5.82 -11.30 9.61
C SER A 254 5.91 -11.37 8.08
N ASN A 255 6.86 -10.65 7.47
CA ASN A 255 7.10 -10.70 6.04
C ASN A 255 7.84 -11.98 5.64
N VAL A 256 8.86 -12.41 6.41
CA VAL A 256 9.58 -13.67 6.18
C VAL A 256 8.62 -14.87 6.20
N ALA A 257 7.83 -15.01 7.27
CA ALA A 257 6.84 -16.08 7.42
C ALA A 257 5.80 -16.05 6.31
N LYS A 258 5.32 -14.86 5.92
CA LYS A 258 4.36 -14.69 4.82
C LYS A 258 4.91 -15.15 3.47
N ILE A 259 6.16 -14.80 3.14
CA ILE A 259 6.80 -15.21 1.88
C ILE A 259 6.99 -16.72 1.87
N TRP A 260 7.51 -17.29 2.97
CA TRP A 260 7.74 -18.72 3.09
C TRP A 260 6.45 -19.54 3.00
N ASN A 261 5.41 -19.18 3.75
CA ASN A 261 4.15 -19.92 3.74
C ASN A 261 3.46 -19.84 2.38
N ARG A 262 3.60 -18.72 1.65
CA ARG A 262 3.16 -18.64 0.25
C ARG A 262 3.97 -19.55 -0.68
N PHE A 263 5.28 -19.64 -0.46
CA PHE A 263 6.12 -20.59 -1.19
C PHE A 263 5.69 -22.03 -0.91
N CYS A 264 5.35 -22.39 0.33
CA CYS A 264 4.81 -23.71 0.66
C CYS A 264 3.52 -24.03 -0.10
N LEU A 265 2.62 -23.05 -0.28
CA LEU A 265 1.42 -23.21 -1.11
C LEU A 265 1.79 -23.46 -2.58
N ILE A 266 2.79 -22.76 -3.13
CA ILE A 266 3.28 -23.01 -4.50
C ILE A 266 3.84 -24.43 -4.60
N VAL A 267 4.64 -24.86 -3.62
CA VAL A 267 5.20 -26.22 -3.59
C VAL A 267 4.07 -27.24 -3.61
N LYS A 268 3.12 -27.14 -2.68
CA LYS A 268 2.00 -28.07 -2.52
C LYS A 268 1.07 -28.09 -3.73
N ASP A 269 0.61 -26.93 -4.19
CA ASP A 269 -0.50 -26.86 -5.15
C ASP A 269 -0.03 -26.87 -6.61
N TYR A 270 1.27 -26.65 -6.87
CA TYR A 270 1.80 -26.54 -8.23
C TYR A 270 3.07 -27.36 -8.47
N LEU A 271 4.03 -27.41 -7.55
CA LEU A 271 5.28 -28.15 -7.80
C LEU A 271 5.11 -29.66 -7.59
N VAL A 272 4.36 -30.07 -6.57
CA VAL A 272 4.02 -31.49 -6.32
C VAL A 272 3.16 -32.05 -7.47
N PRO A 273 2.04 -31.43 -7.89
CA PRO A 273 1.27 -31.91 -9.05
C PRO A 273 2.07 -31.90 -10.36
N ALA A 274 3.02 -30.97 -10.49
CA ALA A 274 3.93 -30.96 -11.63
C ALA A 274 5.02 -32.05 -11.53
N GLY A 275 5.06 -32.89 -10.49
CA GLY A 275 6.08 -33.93 -10.31
C GLY A 275 7.50 -33.37 -10.33
N LEU A 276 7.70 -32.19 -9.72
CA LEU A 276 9.02 -31.56 -9.58
C LEU A 276 9.68 -31.91 -8.25
N VAL A 277 8.86 -32.22 -7.24
CA VAL A 277 9.29 -32.47 -5.86
C VAL A 277 8.35 -33.48 -5.20
N ALA A 278 8.82 -34.12 -4.13
CA ALA A 278 8.04 -35.08 -3.35
C ALA A 278 6.88 -34.41 -2.58
N ASP A 279 5.77 -35.13 -2.42
CA ASP A 279 4.67 -34.71 -1.54
C ASP A 279 5.04 -35.01 -0.08
N ILE A 280 5.27 -33.95 0.70
CA ILE A 280 5.70 -34.03 2.10
C ILE A 280 5.01 -32.97 2.94
N LYS A 281 5.02 -33.17 4.26
CA LYS A 281 4.61 -32.14 5.21
C LYS A 281 5.65 -31.00 5.23
N LEU A 282 5.30 -29.88 4.60
CA LEU A 282 6.16 -28.69 4.53
C LEU A 282 6.28 -27.99 5.89
N PRO A 283 7.45 -27.42 6.23
CA PRO A 283 7.65 -26.72 7.49
C PRO A 283 6.93 -25.36 7.47
N ALA A 284 5.71 -25.29 8.01
CA ALA A 284 4.99 -24.03 8.07
C ALA A 284 5.59 -23.11 9.15
N LEU A 285 5.83 -21.84 8.81
CA LEU A 285 6.28 -20.86 9.80
C LEU A 285 5.07 -20.22 10.50
N PRO A 286 5.13 -19.99 11.82
CA PRO A 286 4.04 -19.34 12.53
C PRO A 286 3.81 -17.95 11.94
N SER A 287 2.60 -17.74 11.39
CA SER A 287 2.17 -16.43 10.94
C SER A 287 2.05 -15.54 12.17
N GLY A 288 2.97 -14.59 12.32
CA GLY A 288 2.95 -13.62 13.42
C GLY A 288 1.70 -12.75 13.37
N LYS A 289 0.60 -13.25 13.95
CA LYS A 289 -0.51 -12.43 14.46
C LYS A 289 -0.35 -12.16 15.96
N GLU A 290 0.49 -12.93 16.63
CA GLU A 290 0.88 -12.70 18.02
C GLU A 290 2.31 -12.13 18.03
N GLY A 291 2.45 -10.90 18.52
CA GLY A 291 3.73 -10.40 19.05
C GLY A 291 4.86 -10.03 18.08
N ALA A 292 4.63 -9.87 16.78
CA ALA A 292 5.66 -9.28 15.92
C ALA A 292 5.56 -7.75 15.93
N ASP A 293 6.50 -7.10 16.62
CA ASP A 293 6.78 -5.67 16.62
C ASP A 293 6.89 -5.08 15.20
N ALA A 294 5.75 -4.87 14.54
CA ALA A 294 5.69 -3.92 13.47
C ALA A 294 5.98 -2.56 14.10
N ARG A 295 7.23 -2.08 13.97
CA ARG A 295 7.73 -0.76 14.41
C ARG A 295 7.01 0.42 13.73
N THR A 296 5.87 0.18 13.09
CA THR A 296 5.08 1.20 12.42
C THR A 296 4.17 1.88 13.42
N HIS A 297 4.13 3.21 13.35
CA HIS A 297 3.33 4.07 14.22
C HIS A 297 3.66 3.93 15.72
N LEU A 298 4.91 3.68 16.07
CA LEU A 298 5.37 3.79 17.45
C LEU A 298 5.50 5.26 17.83
N GLN A 299 5.04 5.61 19.02
CA GLN A 299 5.26 6.90 19.65
C GLN A 299 5.75 6.68 21.07
N LYS A 300 6.53 7.62 21.61
CA LYS A 300 6.86 7.65 23.03
C LYS A 300 5.77 8.45 23.75
N ALA A 301 5.14 7.84 24.75
CA ALA A 301 4.30 8.52 25.70
C ALA A 301 5.14 9.46 26.58
N GLY A 302 4.47 10.34 27.34
CA GLY A 302 5.14 11.36 28.17
C GLY A 302 6.07 10.81 29.25
N ASP A 303 5.93 9.54 29.62
CA ASP A 303 6.77 8.80 30.56
C ASP A 303 7.92 8.02 29.89
N GLY A 304 8.05 8.11 28.55
CA GLY A 304 9.04 7.38 27.77
C GLY A 304 8.56 6.01 27.26
N THR A 305 7.37 5.55 27.65
CA THR A 305 6.80 4.26 27.22
C THR A 305 6.49 4.29 25.73
N VAL A 306 6.87 3.25 24.98
CA VAL A 306 6.60 3.18 23.53
C VAL A 306 5.21 2.58 23.30
N VAL A 307 4.28 3.38 22.76
CA VAL A 307 2.91 2.97 22.44
C VAL A 307 2.72 2.96 20.93
N LYS A 308 2.05 1.92 20.42
CA LYS A 308 1.68 1.84 19.01
C LYS A 308 0.35 2.56 18.79
N MET A 309 0.40 3.72 18.15
CA MET A 309 -0.78 4.56 17.98
C MET A 309 -0.76 5.37 16.70
N LYS A 310 -1.93 5.47 16.05
CA LYS A 310 -2.11 6.12 14.75
C LYS A 310 -2.55 7.59 14.87
N LEU A 311 -2.01 8.35 15.81
CA LEU A 311 -2.28 9.80 15.91
C LEU A 311 -1.05 10.61 15.43
N PHE A 312 -1.21 11.92 15.24
CA PHE A 312 -0.10 12.79 14.87
C PHE A 312 0.85 13.05 16.06
N ARG A 313 0.29 13.35 17.23
CA ARG A 313 1.05 13.60 18.47
C ARG A 313 0.99 12.41 19.43
N SER A 314 1.88 12.45 20.43
CA SER A 314 1.84 11.55 21.59
C SER A 314 0.53 11.73 22.35
N PHE A 315 0.07 10.65 22.98
CA PHE A 315 -1.17 10.63 23.73
C PHE A 315 -0.90 10.21 25.17
N PRO A 316 -1.55 10.82 26.17
CA PRO A 316 -1.34 10.48 27.56
C PRO A 316 -1.84 9.06 27.87
N LEU A 317 -1.10 8.34 28.74
CA LEU A 317 -1.48 6.98 29.14
C LEU A 317 -2.71 6.93 30.06
N HIS A 318 -3.02 8.04 30.72
CA HIS A 318 -4.12 8.15 31.68
C HIS A 318 -4.82 9.49 31.53
N ILE A 319 -6.16 9.46 31.54
CA ILE A 319 -7.02 10.65 31.51
C ILE A 319 -7.65 10.79 32.88
N LYS A 320 -7.30 11.86 33.62
CA LYS A 320 -7.68 12.02 35.03
C LYS A 320 -9.10 12.54 35.20
N ASN A 321 -9.56 13.41 34.32
CA ASN A 321 -10.86 14.08 34.41
C ASN A 321 -11.29 14.65 33.05
N GLY A 322 -12.50 15.22 33.00
CA GLY A 322 -13.05 15.84 31.79
C GLY A 322 -12.22 17.00 31.24
N ALA A 323 -11.64 17.85 32.10
CA ALA A 323 -10.83 18.98 31.63
C ALA A 323 -9.57 18.54 30.85
N VAL A 324 -8.97 17.40 31.22
CA VAL A 324 -7.88 16.79 30.44
C VAL A 324 -8.39 16.26 29.10
N LEU A 325 -9.59 15.65 29.07
CA LEU A 325 -10.22 15.18 27.83
C LEU A 325 -10.52 16.35 26.87
N ASP A 326 -11.03 17.48 27.39
CA ASP A 326 -11.33 18.68 26.60
C ASP A 326 -10.06 19.26 25.97
N ARG A 327 -8.96 19.29 26.72
CA ARG A 327 -7.66 19.71 26.19
C ARG A 327 -7.15 18.78 25.09
N ILE A 328 -7.26 17.47 25.28
CA ILE A 328 -6.91 16.47 24.26
C ILE A 328 -7.74 16.68 23.01
N LEU A 329 -9.05 16.88 23.15
CA LEU A 329 -9.94 17.14 22.02
C LEU A 329 -9.51 18.40 21.28
N ALA A 330 -9.24 19.49 22.00
CA ALA A 330 -8.78 20.75 21.42
C ALA A 330 -7.46 20.60 20.64
N ASP A 331 -6.50 19.85 21.18
CA ASP A 331 -5.22 19.57 20.54
C ASP A 331 -5.40 18.74 19.25
N LEU A 332 -6.23 17.67 19.31
CA LEU A 332 -6.53 16.84 18.15
C LEU A 332 -7.24 17.64 17.05
N GLU A 333 -8.17 18.52 17.41
CA GLU A 333 -8.86 19.40 16.47
C GLU A 333 -7.93 20.48 15.91
N ALA A 334 -6.99 21.00 16.70
CA ALA A 334 -5.99 21.96 16.22
C ALA A 334 -5.11 21.35 15.13
N ASP A 335 -4.60 20.13 15.36
CA ASP A 335 -3.84 19.38 14.36
C ASP A 335 -4.67 19.11 13.09
N MET A 336 -5.96 18.79 13.23
CA MET A 336 -6.87 18.61 12.08
C MET A 336 -7.04 19.90 11.29
N ARG A 337 -7.16 21.05 11.96
CA ARG A 337 -7.22 22.37 11.30
C ARG A 337 -5.94 22.71 10.54
N VAL A 338 -4.77 22.31 11.04
CA VAL A 338 -3.49 22.44 10.33
C VAL A 338 -3.53 21.65 9.01
N VAL A 339 -3.92 20.37 9.06
CA VAL A 339 -4.02 19.53 7.85
C VAL A 339 -5.03 20.10 6.88
N GLU A 340 -6.19 20.52 7.36
CA GLU A 340 -7.24 21.09 6.52
C GLU A 340 -6.76 22.37 5.83
N LYS A 341 -6.16 23.31 6.58
CA LYS A 341 -5.63 24.56 6.06
C LYS A 341 -4.58 24.29 4.98
N TRP A 342 -3.58 23.46 5.28
CA TRP A 342 -2.56 23.05 4.30
C TRP A 342 -3.20 22.44 3.05
N ALA A 343 -4.09 21.47 3.22
CA ALA A 343 -4.66 20.76 2.09
C ALA A 343 -5.51 21.68 1.19
N ARG A 344 -6.27 22.60 1.78
CA ARG A 344 -7.04 23.61 1.05
C ARG A 344 -6.15 24.61 0.33
N THR A 345 -5.08 25.09 0.97
CA THR A 345 -4.13 26.02 0.34
C THR A 345 -3.44 25.37 -0.86
N GLU A 346 -2.86 24.17 -0.70
CA GLU A 346 -2.19 23.47 -1.80
C GLU A 346 -3.13 23.09 -2.94
N MET A 347 -4.37 22.70 -2.62
CA MET A 347 -5.41 22.45 -3.60
C MET A 347 -5.74 23.72 -4.39
N HIS A 348 -5.95 24.85 -3.70
CA HIS A 348 -6.24 26.14 -4.32
C HIS A 348 -5.10 26.60 -5.23
N GLU A 349 -3.85 26.51 -4.77
CA GLU A 349 -2.67 26.83 -5.58
C GLU A 349 -2.57 25.96 -6.84
N THR A 350 -2.76 24.64 -6.68
CA THR A 350 -2.72 23.70 -7.81
C THR A 350 -3.81 24.00 -8.82
N ASN A 351 -5.05 24.25 -8.37
CA ASN A 351 -6.17 24.60 -9.24
C ASN A 351 -5.95 25.95 -9.94
N SER A 352 -5.39 26.94 -9.23
CA SER A 352 -5.04 28.25 -9.81
C SER A 352 -3.97 28.12 -10.90
N LEU A 353 -3.01 27.21 -10.74
CA LEU A 353 -2.01 26.91 -11.78
C LEU A 353 -2.63 26.24 -13.01
N VAL A 354 -3.60 25.35 -12.83
CA VAL A 354 -4.37 24.75 -13.94
C VAL A 354 -5.13 25.83 -14.70
N GLN A 355 -5.84 26.70 -13.99
CA GLN A 355 -6.59 27.81 -14.60
C GLN A 355 -5.65 28.76 -15.34
N ARG A 356 -4.57 29.21 -14.68
CA ARG A 356 -3.54 30.06 -15.29
C ARG A 356 -2.93 29.42 -16.54
N CYS A 357 -2.68 28.11 -16.53
CA CYS A 357 -2.19 27.41 -17.70
C CYS A 357 -3.20 27.47 -18.86
N SER A 358 -4.50 27.35 -18.59
CA SER A 358 -5.55 27.49 -19.61
C SER A 358 -5.61 28.90 -20.20
N GLU A 359 -5.50 29.93 -19.36
CA GLU A 359 -5.46 31.34 -19.76
C GLU A 359 -4.22 31.63 -20.63
N LEU A 360 -3.05 31.21 -20.15
CA LEU A 360 -1.77 31.33 -20.87
C LEU A 360 -1.79 30.59 -22.21
N ALA A 361 -2.42 29.42 -22.29
CA ALA A 361 -2.54 28.66 -23.52
C ALA A 361 -3.37 29.38 -24.60
N SER A 362 -4.22 30.33 -24.22
CA SER A 362 -5.08 31.09 -25.14
C SER A 362 -4.36 32.27 -25.79
N ILE A 363 -3.29 32.77 -25.16
CA ILE A 363 -2.47 33.87 -25.70
C ILE A 363 -1.11 33.40 -26.24
N GLY A 364 -0.70 32.16 -25.92
CA GLY A 364 0.56 31.58 -26.37
C GLY A 364 0.51 31.07 -27.81
N THR A 365 1.67 31.00 -28.44
CA THR A 365 1.84 30.42 -29.77
C THR A 365 2.29 28.95 -29.65
N PRO A 366 1.48 27.98 -30.09
CA PRO A 366 1.82 26.57 -29.91
C PRO A 366 2.97 26.13 -30.82
N ARG A 367 3.80 25.22 -30.30
CA ARG A 367 4.74 24.46 -31.10
C ARG A 367 4.02 23.32 -31.81
N VAL A 368 4.00 23.39 -33.13
CA VAL A 368 3.41 22.37 -33.98
C VAL A 368 4.42 21.87 -35.00
N LEU A 369 4.30 20.59 -35.34
CA LEU A 369 5.05 20.00 -36.43
C LEU A 369 4.34 20.34 -37.74
N VAL A 370 4.96 21.16 -38.57
CA VAL A 370 4.41 21.57 -39.86
C VAL A 370 4.97 20.65 -40.94
N SER A 371 4.07 19.97 -41.66
CA SER A 371 4.46 19.24 -42.87
C SER A 371 4.67 20.23 -44.01
N PRO A 372 5.77 20.16 -44.77
CA PRO A 372 6.00 21.09 -45.86
C PRO A 372 4.99 20.83 -46.98
N ALA A 373 4.54 21.87 -47.66
CA ALA A 373 3.63 21.76 -48.80
C ALA A 373 4.21 21.03 -50.02
N SER A 374 5.53 20.80 -50.05
CA SER A 374 6.23 20.18 -51.17
C SER A 374 6.65 18.73 -50.87
N PRO A 375 6.40 17.77 -51.79
CA PRO A 375 6.90 16.40 -51.67
C PRO A 375 8.43 16.39 -51.52
N GLY A 376 8.96 15.69 -50.51
CA GLY A 376 10.41 15.49 -50.31
C GLY A 376 11.08 16.34 -49.23
N LYS A 377 10.41 17.34 -48.63
CA LYS A 377 10.93 18.07 -47.46
C LYS A 377 10.47 17.40 -46.15
N LYS A 378 11.37 17.28 -45.17
CA LYS A 378 11.06 16.76 -43.83
C LYS A 378 10.20 17.77 -43.04
N ALA A 379 9.28 17.27 -42.23
CA ALA A 379 8.48 18.10 -41.33
C ALA A 379 9.36 18.90 -40.36
N VAL A 380 9.03 20.18 -40.18
CA VAL A 380 9.81 21.12 -39.37
C VAL A 380 8.91 21.70 -38.28
N PHE A 381 9.46 21.88 -37.09
CA PHE A 381 8.76 22.57 -36.01
C PHE A 381 8.73 24.06 -36.25
N THR A 382 7.66 24.74 -35.84
CA THR A 382 7.59 26.21 -35.86
C THR A 382 8.80 26.84 -35.13
N PRO A 383 9.42 27.93 -35.61
CA PRO A 383 10.64 28.50 -35.01
C PRO A 383 10.46 28.89 -33.53
N ILE A 384 11.52 28.75 -32.70
CA ILE A 384 11.55 29.22 -31.30
C ILE A 384 11.66 30.74 -31.32
N GLY A 385 10.62 31.44 -30.87
CA GLY A 385 10.77 32.81 -30.39
C GLY A 385 11.83 32.81 -29.30
N SER A 386 12.78 33.75 -29.35
CA SER A 386 13.96 33.78 -28.50
C SER A 386 13.69 33.83 -26.98
N SER A 387 12.44 34.06 -26.56
CA SER A 387 12.03 34.05 -25.15
C SER A 387 11.44 32.69 -24.74
N ARG A 388 11.89 32.18 -23.59
CA ARG A 388 11.26 31.05 -22.87
C ARG A 388 9.91 31.50 -22.31
N ASN A 389 8.87 31.54 -23.13
CA ASN A 389 7.55 31.99 -22.71
C ASN A 389 6.69 30.81 -22.21
N LEU A 390 6.23 30.88 -20.95
CA LEU A 390 5.32 29.89 -20.36
C LEU A 390 4.00 29.80 -21.13
N ALA A 391 3.54 30.90 -21.74
CA ALA A 391 2.35 30.92 -22.60
C ALA A 391 2.47 29.97 -23.79
N ASP A 392 3.61 29.98 -24.47
CA ASP A 392 3.85 29.11 -25.63
C ASP A 392 3.89 27.64 -25.21
N TYR A 393 4.47 27.33 -24.05
CA TYR A 393 4.47 25.96 -23.51
C TYR A 393 3.08 25.49 -23.11
N ALA A 394 2.26 26.37 -22.52
CA ALA A 394 0.86 26.09 -22.21
C ALA A 394 0.05 25.86 -23.50
N ALA A 395 0.22 26.72 -24.51
CA ALA A 395 -0.42 26.57 -25.82
C ALA A 395 0.01 25.27 -26.52
N THR A 396 1.30 24.92 -26.42
CA THR A 396 1.86 23.67 -26.93
C THR A 396 1.26 22.46 -26.23
N LEU A 397 1.16 22.48 -24.90
CA LEU A 397 0.54 21.39 -24.13
C LEU A 397 -0.93 21.20 -24.51
N ARG A 398 -1.69 22.30 -24.63
CA ARG A 398 -3.10 22.28 -25.06
C ARG A 398 -3.27 21.70 -26.47
N THR A 399 -2.39 22.06 -27.41
CA THR A 399 -2.50 21.67 -28.82
C THR A 399 -1.96 20.26 -29.09
N SER A 400 -0.81 19.92 -28.51
CA SER A 400 -0.08 18.67 -28.80
C SER A 400 -0.38 17.53 -27.82
N GLY A 401 -1.12 17.84 -26.75
CA GLY A 401 -1.43 16.94 -25.64
C GLY A 401 -0.26 16.74 -24.68
N PHE A 402 -0.54 16.06 -23.56
CA PHE A 402 0.50 15.64 -22.63
C PHE A 402 1.44 14.61 -23.29
N ARG A 403 2.75 14.81 -23.15
CA ARG A 403 3.78 13.92 -23.69
C ARG A 403 4.85 13.61 -22.65
N THR A 404 5.25 12.36 -22.57
CA THR A 404 6.34 11.94 -21.69
C THR A 404 7.70 12.25 -22.31
N ARG A 405 8.70 12.49 -21.46
CA ARG A 405 10.08 12.76 -21.87
C ARG A 405 10.74 11.65 -22.68
N SER A 406 10.19 10.44 -22.60
CA SER A 406 10.67 9.27 -23.32
C SER A 406 10.25 9.27 -24.80
N LYS A 407 9.28 10.11 -25.18
CA LYS A 407 8.79 10.20 -26.57
C LYS A 407 9.79 10.90 -27.48
N PRO A 408 9.89 10.49 -28.76
CA PRO A 408 10.70 11.18 -29.76
C PRO A 408 10.35 12.66 -29.89
N HIS A 409 11.34 13.48 -30.22
CA HIS A 409 11.20 14.92 -30.47
C HIS A 409 10.61 15.75 -29.31
N PHE A 410 10.60 15.22 -28.09
CA PHE A 410 10.05 15.93 -26.93
C PHE A 410 10.69 17.30 -26.68
N GLU A 411 12.01 17.40 -26.86
CA GLU A 411 12.77 18.65 -26.75
C GLU A 411 12.46 19.65 -27.87
N SER A 412 11.71 19.25 -28.89
CA SER A 412 11.18 20.14 -29.91
C SER A 412 9.88 20.83 -29.48
N TYR A 413 9.17 20.29 -28.48
CA TYR A 413 7.93 20.85 -27.92
C TYR A 413 8.20 21.68 -26.66
N PHE A 414 9.14 21.25 -25.81
CA PHE A 414 9.40 21.83 -24.49
C PHE A 414 10.89 22.16 -24.30
N PRO A 415 11.26 23.07 -23.38
CA PRO A 415 12.62 23.62 -23.33
C PRO A 415 13.67 22.65 -22.80
N LYS A 416 14.92 22.91 -23.24
CA LYS A 416 16.16 22.29 -22.76
C LYS A 416 17.24 23.38 -22.52
N PRO A 417 17.87 23.47 -21.33
CA PRO A 417 17.54 22.74 -20.10
C PRO A 417 16.16 23.12 -19.57
N ARG A 418 15.55 22.18 -18.85
CA ARG A 418 14.20 22.35 -18.32
C ARG A 418 14.24 22.82 -16.88
N PRO A 419 13.51 23.91 -16.52
CA PRO A 419 13.27 24.25 -15.13
C PRO A 419 12.53 23.13 -14.41
N GLU A 420 12.96 22.77 -13.20
CA GLU A 420 12.27 21.75 -12.39
C GLU A 420 10.83 22.14 -12.06
N SER A 421 10.55 23.45 -12.01
CA SER A 421 9.22 24.03 -11.77
C SER A 421 8.25 23.92 -12.95
N LEU A 422 8.73 23.69 -14.18
CA LEU A 422 7.90 23.80 -15.39
C LEU A 422 6.65 22.92 -15.35
N GLY A 423 6.75 21.71 -14.80
CA GLY A 423 5.61 20.83 -14.65
C GLY A 423 4.51 21.42 -13.75
N ARG A 424 4.91 22.01 -12.62
CA ARG A 424 4.00 22.67 -11.67
C ARG A 424 3.41 23.95 -12.30
N GLU A 425 4.24 24.76 -12.96
CA GLU A 425 3.82 25.99 -13.63
C GLU A 425 2.79 25.77 -14.75
N LEU A 426 2.83 24.60 -15.40
CA LEU A 426 1.86 24.17 -16.41
C LEU A 426 0.64 23.44 -15.82
N GLY A 427 0.45 23.49 -14.49
CA GLY A 427 -0.69 22.85 -13.82
C GLY A 427 -0.72 21.33 -13.97
N LEU A 428 0.43 20.66 -14.13
CA LEU A 428 0.48 19.20 -14.23
C LEU A 428 0.49 18.57 -12.82
N PRO A 429 -0.12 17.38 -12.64
CA PRO A 429 -0.12 16.66 -11.36
C PRO A 429 1.27 16.05 -11.10
N VAL A 430 2.18 16.92 -10.67
CA VAL A 430 3.51 16.55 -10.21
C VAL A 430 3.42 15.75 -8.92
N ALA A 431 4.50 15.04 -8.61
CA ALA A 431 4.57 14.15 -7.49
C ALA A 431 4.38 14.93 -6.16
N GLY A 432 3.35 14.55 -5.40
CA GLY A 432 2.91 15.25 -4.18
C GLY A 432 1.58 16.00 -4.35
N ALA A 433 1.29 16.54 -5.55
CA ALA A 433 0.16 17.44 -5.78
C ALA A 433 -1.22 16.83 -5.46
N LEU A 434 -1.37 15.50 -5.54
CA LEU A 434 -2.63 14.81 -5.26
C LEU A 434 -2.80 14.38 -3.80
N VAL A 435 -1.80 14.57 -2.92
CA VAL A 435 -1.90 14.22 -1.50
C VAL A 435 -2.87 15.13 -0.73
N PRO A 436 -2.88 16.47 -0.95
CA PRO A 436 -3.88 17.37 -0.37
C PRO A 436 -5.33 16.94 -0.64
N TYR A 437 -5.67 16.66 -1.90
CA TYR A 437 -7.00 16.19 -2.30
C TYR A 437 -7.39 14.89 -1.58
N ALA A 438 -6.44 13.94 -1.48
CA ALA A 438 -6.66 12.70 -0.74
C ALA A 438 -6.88 12.93 0.77
N ALA A 439 -6.21 13.93 1.35
CA ALA A 439 -6.39 14.29 2.75
C ALA A 439 -7.81 14.82 3.01
N LEU A 440 -8.30 15.74 2.18
CA LEU A 440 -9.66 16.29 2.29
C LEU A 440 -10.74 15.20 2.19
N LEU A 441 -10.62 14.29 1.22
CA LEU A 441 -11.56 13.15 1.08
C LEU A 441 -11.55 12.25 2.32
N VAL A 442 -10.37 11.94 2.87
CA VAL A 442 -10.25 11.10 4.08
C VAL A 442 -10.82 11.80 5.32
N MET A 443 -10.65 13.11 5.44
CA MET A 443 -11.22 13.90 6.54
C MET A 443 -12.74 13.90 6.52
N GLN A 444 -13.35 13.99 5.34
CA GLN A 444 -14.80 13.95 5.18
C GLN A 444 -15.38 12.56 5.46
N ASN A 445 -14.72 11.51 4.98
CA ASN A 445 -15.20 10.15 5.19
C ASN A 445 -14.06 9.17 5.50
N PRO A 446 -13.84 8.82 6.80
CA PRO A 446 -12.78 7.90 7.22
C PRO A 446 -12.92 6.46 6.70
N MET A 447 -14.03 6.10 6.05
CA MET A 447 -14.14 4.85 5.30
C MET A 447 -13.17 4.81 4.11
N ILE A 448 -12.82 5.98 3.57
CA ILE A 448 -11.84 6.15 2.49
C ILE A 448 -10.45 5.81 3.03
N THR A 449 -9.78 4.89 2.34
CA THR A 449 -8.39 4.51 2.68
C THR A 449 -7.45 4.89 1.53
N PRO A 450 -6.15 5.08 1.78
CA PRO A 450 -5.19 5.32 0.69
C PRO A 450 -5.31 4.26 -0.41
N SER A 451 -5.36 2.98 -0.02
CA SER A 451 -5.54 1.88 -0.94
C SER A 451 -6.88 1.90 -1.70
N PHE A 452 -7.94 2.50 -1.14
CA PHE A 452 -9.21 2.63 -1.86
C PHE A 452 -9.00 3.62 -3.01
N LEU A 453 -8.48 4.82 -2.73
CA LEU A 453 -8.20 5.85 -3.73
C LEU A 453 -7.19 5.39 -4.79
N GLU A 454 -6.12 4.68 -4.39
CA GLU A 454 -5.11 4.13 -5.31
C GLU A 454 -5.68 3.08 -6.27
N ASN A 455 -6.78 2.41 -5.93
CA ASN A 455 -7.41 1.41 -6.80
C ASN A 455 -8.75 1.88 -7.37
N PHE A 456 -9.14 3.13 -7.09
CA PHE A 456 -10.42 3.68 -7.49
C PHE A 456 -10.41 4.00 -8.99
N GLN A 457 -11.45 3.54 -9.70
CA GLN A 457 -11.64 3.75 -11.12
C GLN A 457 -12.89 4.58 -11.33
N ILE A 458 -12.78 5.58 -12.19
CA ILE A 458 -13.87 6.50 -12.57
C ILE A 458 -14.49 6.15 -13.94
N TYR A 459 -14.00 5.08 -14.59
CA TYR A 459 -14.52 4.56 -15.85
C TYR A 459 -14.45 3.03 -15.90
N ASP A 460 -15.42 2.41 -16.56
CA ASP A 460 -15.47 0.96 -16.76
C ASP A 460 -14.56 0.49 -17.91
N SER A 461 -14.54 -0.82 -18.20
CA SER A 461 -13.75 -1.37 -19.31
C SER A 461 -14.22 -0.94 -20.70
N SER A 462 -15.48 -0.52 -20.83
CA SER A 462 -16.08 -0.01 -22.06
C SER A 462 -15.89 1.50 -22.22
N GLY A 463 -15.26 2.15 -21.23
CA GLY A 463 -14.96 3.58 -21.22
C GLY A 463 -16.12 4.47 -20.77
N ARG A 464 -17.18 3.90 -20.20
CA ARG A 464 -18.31 4.66 -19.64
C ARG A 464 -17.98 5.15 -18.24
N PRO A 465 -18.47 6.34 -17.82
CA PRO A 465 -18.32 6.80 -16.44
C PRO A 465 -18.84 5.74 -15.46
N SER A 466 -18.03 5.40 -14.46
CA SER A 466 -18.37 4.40 -13.45
C SER A 466 -17.69 4.75 -12.14
N GLY A 467 -18.21 4.33 -10.98
CA GLY A 467 -17.55 4.54 -9.70
C GLY A 467 -17.80 5.92 -9.08
N PHE A 468 -17.69 7.02 -9.81
CA PHE A 468 -18.19 8.32 -9.34
C PHE A 468 -19.58 8.57 -9.92
N VAL A 469 -20.63 8.40 -9.10
CA VAL A 469 -22.02 8.29 -9.58
C VAL A 469 -22.95 9.19 -8.77
N CYS A 470 -23.91 9.81 -9.44
CA CYS A 470 -25.02 10.53 -8.82
C CYS A 470 -26.18 9.55 -8.58
N THR A 471 -26.68 9.50 -7.35
CA THR A 471 -27.81 8.68 -6.92
C THR A 471 -28.95 9.58 -6.43
N ASN A 472 -30.11 9.01 -6.12
CA ASN A 472 -31.23 9.75 -5.53
C ASN A 472 -30.87 10.42 -4.19
N ASN A 473 -29.87 9.89 -3.47
CA ASN A 473 -29.42 10.37 -2.17
C ASN A 473 -28.14 11.24 -2.27
N GLY A 474 -27.76 11.67 -3.47
CA GLY A 474 -26.55 12.46 -3.72
C GLY A 474 -25.41 11.66 -4.35
N TRP A 475 -24.19 12.15 -4.22
CA TRP A 475 -23.02 11.60 -4.91
C TRP A 475 -22.33 10.51 -4.09
N VAL A 476 -21.88 9.47 -4.78
CA VAL A 476 -21.19 8.33 -4.18
C VAL A 476 -19.90 7.96 -4.91
N LEU A 477 -18.96 7.39 -4.14
CA LEU A 477 -17.79 6.68 -4.62
C LEU A 477 -18.03 5.17 -4.50
N ASP A 478 -18.41 4.54 -5.61
CA ASP A 478 -18.56 3.09 -5.77
C ASP A 478 -17.23 2.45 -6.20
N GLY A 479 -16.49 1.96 -5.22
CA GLY A 479 -15.16 1.40 -5.41
C GLY A 479 -15.05 -0.05 -4.97
N ARG A 480 -13.84 -0.62 -5.12
CA ARG A 480 -13.53 -1.99 -4.66
C ARG A 480 -12.38 -2.05 -3.67
N LYS A 481 -12.63 -2.69 -2.53
CA LYS A 481 -11.66 -3.06 -1.50
C LYS A 481 -11.33 -4.55 -1.61
N ASN A 482 -10.51 -4.89 -2.61
CA ASN A 482 -10.16 -6.27 -2.98
C ASN A 482 -9.68 -7.18 -1.83
N ARG A 483 -9.17 -6.60 -0.73
CA ARG A 483 -8.76 -7.35 0.47
C ARG A 483 -9.91 -7.93 1.30
N ARG A 484 -11.17 -7.56 1.01
CA ARG A 484 -12.38 -8.10 1.67
C ARG A 484 -12.90 -9.41 1.06
N GLY A 485 -12.25 -9.92 0.00
CA GLY A 485 -12.75 -11.08 -0.75
C GLY A 485 -13.71 -10.66 -1.86
N ALA A 486 -13.97 -11.56 -2.81
CA ALA A 486 -14.67 -11.21 -4.06
C ALA A 486 -16.14 -10.77 -3.84
N LYS A 487 -16.84 -11.38 -2.88
CA LYS A 487 -18.25 -11.08 -2.57
C LYS A 487 -18.43 -9.72 -1.88
N ASP A 488 -17.53 -9.37 -0.96
CA ASP A 488 -17.62 -8.15 -0.14
C ASP A 488 -16.66 -7.05 -0.62
N ALA A 489 -16.17 -7.16 -1.87
CA ALA A 489 -15.18 -6.25 -2.40
C ALA A 489 -15.79 -4.86 -2.66
N GLN A 490 -17.06 -4.77 -3.05
CA GLN A 490 -17.68 -3.49 -3.35
C GLN A 490 -17.84 -2.64 -2.09
N GLN A 491 -17.54 -1.36 -2.21
CA GLN A 491 -17.71 -0.38 -1.14
C GLN A 491 -18.23 0.91 -1.77
N ILE A 492 -19.48 1.23 -1.44
CA ILE A 492 -20.15 2.47 -1.82
C ILE A 492 -19.97 3.45 -0.66
N ILE A 493 -19.47 4.64 -0.94
CA ILE A 493 -19.17 5.68 0.05
C ILE A 493 -19.87 6.96 -0.37
N GLU A 494 -20.82 7.43 0.42
CA GLU A 494 -21.44 8.74 0.24
C GLU A 494 -20.43 9.85 0.48
N ILE A 495 -20.48 10.88 -0.36
CA ILE A 495 -19.63 12.06 -0.26
C ILE A 495 -20.49 13.33 -0.23
N THR A 496 -19.98 14.33 0.47
CA THR A 496 -20.59 15.67 0.54
C THR A 496 -20.38 16.42 -0.77
N ASP A 497 -21.08 17.55 -0.94
CA ASP A 497 -20.86 18.45 -2.09
C ASP A 497 -19.40 18.92 -2.18
N GLU A 498 -18.76 19.13 -1.04
CA GLU A 498 -17.35 19.46 -1.00
C GLU A 498 -16.49 18.28 -1.49
N GLY A 499 -16.78 17.04 -1.06
CA GLY A 499 -16.09 15.85 -1.55
C GLY A 499 -16.25 15.65 -3.05
N ARG A 500 -17.45 15.95 -3.57
CA ARG A 500 -17.71 16.01 -5.01
C ARG A 500 -16.78 16.99 -5.71
N ARG A 501 -16.67 18.23 -5.23
CA ARG A 501 -15.78 19.24 -5.84
C ARG A 501 -14.33 18.78 -5.85
N VAL A 502 -13.85 18.18 -4.75
CA VAL A 502 -12.50 17.62 -4.67
C VAL A 502 -12.29 16.53 -5.73
N VAL A 503 -13.27 15.65 -5.96
CA VAL A 503 -13.18 14.60 -7.00
C VAL A 503 -13.19 15.22 -8.41
N GLU A 504 -14.07 16.20 -8.65
CA GLU A 504 -14.16 16.91 -9.93
C GLU A 504 -12.86 17.65 -10.27
N ASP A 505 -12.25 18.35 -9.31
CA ASP A 505 -10.96 19.02 -9.47
C ASP A 505 -9.84 18.02 -9.81
N VAL A 506 -9.80 16.88 -9.13
CA VAL A 506 -8.84 15.81 -9.43
C VAL A 506 -9.05 15.30 -10.85
N ILE A 507 -10.30 15.11 -11.28
CA ILE A 507 -10.61 14.68 -12.64
C ILE A 507 -10.08 15.71 -13.63
N ALA A 508 -10.34 17.00 -13.43
CA ALA A 508 -9.86 18.07 -14.30
C ALA A 508 -8.32 18.13 -14.34
N LEU A 509 -7.65 18.13 -13.19
CA LEU A 509 -6.19 18.18 -13.06
C LEU A 509 -5.48 17.02 -13.79
N THR A 510 -6.08 15.83 -13.77
CA THR A 510 -5.49 14.61 -14.35
C THR A 510 -5.95 14.33 -15.78
N GLN A 511 -6.82 15.18 -16.35
CA GLN A 511 -7.40 14.99 -17.67
C GLN A 511 -6.34 14.89 -18.80
N PRO A 512 -5.30 15.75 -18.88
CA PRO A 512 -4.30 15.66 -19.95
C PRO A 512 -3.55 14.31 -19.95
N LEU A 513 -3.33 13.75 -18.75
CA LEU A 513 -2.66 12.47 -18.57
C LEU A 513 -3.56 11.32 -19.01
N ARG A 514 -4.88 11.39 -18.74
CA ARG A 514 -5.84 10.39 -19.20
C ARG A 514 -5.92 10.34 -20.72
N GLU A 515 -5.94 11.49 -21.37
CA GLU A 515 -5.98 11.57 -22.83
C GLU A 515 -4.75 10.94 -23.47
N ALA A 516 -3.55 11.25 -22.94
CA ALA A 516 -2.32 10.62 -23.39
C ALA A 516 -2.34 9.09 -23.22
N LEU A 517 -2.80 8.59 -22.06
CA LEU A 517 -2.92 7.15 -21.81
C LEU A 517 -3.98 6.47 -22.70
N LYS A 518 -5.09 7.15 -23.03
CA LYS A 518 -6.10 6.65 -23.97
C LYS A 518 -5.51 6.47 -25.37
N GLN A 519 -4.73 7.45 -25.85
CA GLN A 519 -4.04 7.36 -27.14
C GLN A 519 -3.02 6.21 -27.19
N GLU A 520 -2.44 5.85 -26.04
CA GLU A 520 -1.53 4.71 -25.90
C GLU A 520 -2.22 3.35 -25.70
N GLY A 521 -3.55 3.32 -25.60
CA GLY A 521 -4.30 2.10 -25.28
C GLY A 521 -4.03 1.58 -23.85
N ASN A 522 -3.52 2.41 -22.95
CA ASN A 522 -3.13 2.00 -21.61
C ASN A 522 -4.32 2.07 -20.63
N PRO A 523 -4.83 0.95 -20.10
CA PRO A 523 -6.05 0.90 -19.29
C PRO A 523 -5.99 1.69 -17.97
N VAL A 524 -4.80 2.15 -17.56
CA VAL A 524 -4.59 2.94 -16.34
C VAL A 524 -5.30 4.31 -16.41
N TRP A 525 -5.67 4.81 -17.59
CA TRP A 525 -6.39 6.08 -17.75
C TRP A 525 -7.69 6.14 -16.94
N ARG A 526 -8.26 4.97 -16.59
CA ARG A 526 -9.50 4.85 -15.81
C ARG A 526 -9.35 5.20 -14.33
N SER A 527 -8.13 5.27 -13.81
CA SER A 527 -7.88 5.59 -12.40
C SER A 527 -8.15 7.07 -12.07
N LEU A 528 -8.60 7.32 -10.82
CA LEU A 528 -8.81 8.68 -10.33
C LEU A 528 -7.49 9.44 -10.17
N PHE A 529 -6.55 8.91 -9.37
CA PHE A 529 -5.26 9.57 -9.11
C PHE A 529 -4.16 9.12 -10.07
N LEU A 530 -3.86 9.99 -11.04
CA LEU A 530 -2.77 9.85 -11.99
C LEU A 530 -1.71 10.93 -11.77
N GLY A 531 -0.44 10.56 -11.77
CA GLY A 531 0.67 11.48 -11.61
C GLY A 531 1.73 11.32 -12.71
N CYS A 532 2.51 12.37 -12.91
CA CYS A 532 3.53 12.47 -13.96
C CYS A 532 4.94 12.78 -13.42
N GLY A 533 5.24 12.33 -12.20
CA GLY A 533 6.56 12.52 -11.58
C GLY A 533 6.92 14.00 -11.44
N ARG A 534 7.96 14.46 -12.14
CA ARG A 534 8.35 15.89 -12.18
C ARG A 534 7.68 16.69 -13.31
N GLY A 535 6.50 16.27 -13.76
CA GLY A 535 5.69 16.98 -14.77
C GLY A 535 5.64 16.29 -16.12
N PHE A 536 6.63 15.50 -16.49
CA PHE A 536 6.69 14.86 -17.82
C PHE A 536 7.30 13.46 -17.79
N ASP A 537 7.25 12.82 -16.62
CA ASP A 537 7.59 11.40 -16.49
C ASP A 537 6.45 10.51 -16.99
N GLU A 538 6.75 9.22 -17.09
CA GLU A 538 5.75 8.19 -17.37
C GLU A 538 4.57 8.31 -16.40
N VAL A 539 3.36 8.32 -16.97
CA VAL A 539 2.12 8.45 -16.20
C VAL A 539 1.86 7.17 -15.42
N ARG A 540 1.57 7.32 -14.12
CA ARG A 540 1.30 6.20 -13.22
C ARG A 540 0.21 6.55 -12.23
N VAL A 541 -0.44 5.51 -11.71
CA VAL A 541 -1.27 5.64 -10.50
C VAL A 541 -0.40 6.12 -9.34
N VAL A 542 -0.86 7.16 -8.66
CA VAL A 542 -0.16 7.73 -7.49
C VAL A 542 -0.11 6.71 -6.36
N ARG A 543 1.05 6.59 -5.70
CA ARG A 543 1.20 5.79 -4.47
C ARG A 543 1.23 6.71 -3.26
N LEU A 544 0.07 6.96 -2.67
CA LEU A 544 -0.12 7.97 -1.63
C LEU A 544 0.77 7.71 -0.41
N SER A 545 0.99 6.44 -0.04
CA SER A 545 1.86 6.10 1.09
C SER A 545 3.34 6.42 0.86
N ALA A 546 3.81 6.42 -0.40
CA ALA A 546 5.20 6.76 -0.71
C ALA A 546 5.47 8.26 -0.48
N HIS A 547 4.47 9.10 -0.75
CA HIS A 547 4.56 10.56 -0.57
C HIS A 547 4.58 11.01 0.88
N THR A 548 4.25 10.13 1.84
CA THR A 548 4.25 10.44 3.28
C THR A 548 5.36 9.69 4.04
N ALA A 549 6.19 8.89 3.36
CA ALA A 549 7.21 8.06 3.99
C ALA A 549 8.63 8.30 3.45
N GLU A 550 8.79 8.69 2.18
CA GLU A 550 10.13 8.90 1.59
C GLU A 550 10.78 10.18 2.13
N PRO A 551 12.06 10.17 2.54
CA PRO A 551 12.71 11.33 3.16
C PRO A 551 12.65 12.63 2.33
N GLY A 552 12.78 12.52 1.00
CA GLY A 552 12.66 13.68 0.10
C GLY A 552 11.24 14.24 0.04
N ARG A 553 10.22 13.41 0.26
CA ARG A 553 8.81 13.82 0.28
C ARG A 553 8.39 14.41 1.61
N VAL A 554 8.89 13.84 2.71
CA VAL A 554 8.70 14.40 4.06
C VAL A 554 9.27 15.82 4.14
N ARG A 555 10.44 16.08 3.53
CA ARG A 555 10.97 17.46 3.43
C ARG A 555 10.09 18.40 2.60
N GLY A 556 9.46 17.87 1.55
CA GLY A 556 8.47 18.64 0.77
C GLY A 556 7.28 19.04 1.61
N LEU A 557 6.68 18.08 2.32
CA LEU A 557 5.57 18.30 3.25
C LEU A 557 5.94 19.30 4.36
N GLN A 558 7.14 19.21 4.93
CA GLN A 558 7.61 20.17 5.93
C GLN A 558 7.55 21.60 5.38
N ARG A 559 8.08 21.83 4.19
CA ARG A 559 8.04 23.14 3.55
C ARG A 559 6.62 23.59 3.26
N GLU A 560 5.76 22.72 2.73
CA GLU A 560 4.35 23.05 2.48
C GLU A 560 3.63 23.42 3.79
N PHE A 561 3.85 22.69 4.90
CA PHE A 561 3.28 23.06 6.21
C PHE A 561 3.80 24.42 6.72
N MET A 562 5.07 24.74 6.50
CA MET A 562 5.60 26.06 6.85
C MET A 562 4.92 27.16 6.02
N GLU A 563 4.85 26.98 4.71
CA GLU A 563 4.33 27.97 3.75
C GLU A 563 2.81 28.16 3.92
N SER A 564 2.02 27.08 3.95
CA SER A 564 0.56 27.17 4.03
C SER A 564 0.04 27.48 5.44
N CYS A 565 0.70 26.96 6.48
CA CYS A 565 0.18 27.04 7.85
C CYS A 565 0.90 28.07 8.72
N GLY A 566 2.11 28.50 8.37
CA GLY A 566 2.92 29.39 9.20
C GLY A 566 3.59 28.69 10.38
N LEU A 567 3.77 27.37 10.31
CA LEU A 567 4.45 26.60 11.36
C LEU A 567 5.95 26.89 11.37
N GLY A 568 6.55 26.91 12.56
CA GLY A 568 8.02 26.98 12.70
C GLY A 568 8.71 25.75 12.10
N GLU A 569 9.95 25.89 11.65
CA GLU A 569 10.68 24.83 10.92
C GLU A 569 10.69 23.48 11.66
N TRP A 570 10.97 23.51 12.97
CA TRP A 570 11.01 22.31 13.80
C TRP A 570 9.63 21.65 13.94
N GLU A 571 8.60 22.46 14.22
CA GLU A 571 7.22 21.98 14.37
C GLU A 571 6.69 21.39 13.07
N ALA A 572 6.91 22.09 11.94
CA ALA A 572 6.55 21.59 10.62
C ALA A 572 7.30 20.29 10.29
N GLY A 573 8.57 20.17 10.69
CA GLY A 573 9.38 18.98 10.47
C GLY A 573 8.85 17.78 11.24
N ASP A 574 8.44 17.96 12.49
CA ASP A 574 7.86 16.88 13.29
C ASP A 574 6.45 16.53 12.84
N PHE A 575 5.64 17.52 12.46
CA PHE A 575 4.32 17.29 11.89
C PHE A 575 4.41 16.55 10.55
N ALA A 576 5.33 16.92 9.66
CA ALA A 576 5.54 16.24 8.37
C ALA A 576 5.97 14.77 8.53
N LYS A 577 6.82 14.46 9.51
CA LYS A 577 7.18 13.07 9.85
C LYS A 577 6.00 12.31 10.44
N ALA A 578 5.14 13.00 11.19
CA ALA A 578 3.98 12.40 11.82
C ALA A 578 2.84 12.15 10.83
N PHE A 579 2.69 13.02 9.83
CA PHE A 579 1.58 13.02 8.89
C PHE A 579 1.55 11.76 8.01
N SER A 580 0.37 11.15 7.95
CA SER A 580 0.02 10.17 6.92
C SER A 580 -1.50 10.09 6.82
N LEU A 581 -2.03 9.72 5.66
CA LEU A 581 -3.48 9.52 5.48
C LEU A 581 -4.06 8.46 6.43
N VAL A 582 -3.25 7.48 6.84
CA VAL A 582 -3.67 6.45 7.80
C VAL A 582 -3.87 7.04 9.20
N ARG A 583 -2.99 7.96 9.61
CA ARG A 583 -3.07 8.66 10.90
C ARG A 583 -4.16 9.72 10.88
N LEU A 584 -4.30 10.46 9.79
CA LEU A 584 -5.40 11.39 9.58
C LEU A 584 -6.76 10.71 9.79
N ARG A 585 -6.97 9.58 9.12
CA ARG A 585 -8.16 8.75 9.25
C ARG A 585 -8.46 8.33 10.70
N ALA A 586 -7.42 7.92 11.43
CA ALA A 586 -7.56 7.52 12.82
C ALA A 586 -7.91 8.72 13.71
N GLN A 587 -7.22 9.84 13.52
CA GLN A 587 -7.45 11.07 14.26
C GLN A 587 -8.88 11.60 14.04
N THR A 588 -9.38 11.62 12.81
CA THR A 588 -10.78 11.97 12.51
C THR A 588 -11.75 11.13 13.33
N THR A 589 -11.58 9.81 13.35
CA THR A 589 -12.49 8.91 14.07
C THR A 589 -12.35 8.99 15.60
N VAL A 590 -11.17 9.30 16.12
CA VAL A 590 -10.96 9.51 17.55
C VAL A 590 -11.62 10.80 18.01
N VAL A 591 -11.54 11.89 17.22
CA VAL A 591 -12.26 13.13 17.50
C VAL A 591 -13.77 12.90 17.54
N SER A 592 -14.33 12.18 16.56
CA SER A 592 -15.76 11.81 16.57
C SER A 592 -16.13 10.96 17.78
N PHE A 593 -15.30 9.99 18.15
CA PHE A 593 -15.53 9.14 19.33
C PHE A 593 -15.49 9.93 20.64
N ILE A 594 -14.60 10.91 20.80
CA ILE A 594 -14.57 11.73 22.02
C ILE A 594 -15.87 12.55 22.16
N LYS A 595 -16.43 13.02 21.03
CA LYS A 595 -17.68 13.80 21.00
C LYS A 595 -18.92 12.93 21.22
N ASP A 596 -18.93 11.74 20.63
CA ASP A 596 -20.01 10.76 20.73
C ASP A 596 -19.41 9.36 21.02
N PRO A 597 -19.24 9.00 22.31
CA PRO A 597 -18.50 7.81 22.74
C PRO A 597 -19.20 6.49 22.43
N ASP A 598 -19.12 6.06 21.18
CA ASP A 598 -19.63 4.78 20.70
C ASP A 598 -18.57 4.04 19.85
N ALA A 599 -18.05 2.94 20.39
CA ALA A 599 -17.01 2.15 19.75
C ALA A 599 -17.51 1.38 18.52
N TYR A 600 -18.81 1.04 18.47
CA TYR A 600 -19.44 0.42 17.32
C TYR A 600 -19.57 1.45 16.17
N ARG A 601 -20.10 2.64 16.45
CA ARG A 601 -20.17 3.75 15.47
C ARG A 601 -18.78 4.10 14.94
N MET A 602 -17.77 4.18 15.82
CA MET A 602 -16.39 4.42 15.39
C MET A 602 -15.87 3.32 14.43
N ALA A 603 -16.14 2.04 14.73
CA ALA A 603 -15.74 0.93 13.87
C ALA A 603 -16.45 0.99 12.50
N MET A 604 -17.73 1.35 12.46
CA MET A 604 -18.49 1.53 11.22
C MET A 604 -17.98 2.71 10.41
N ALA A 605 -17.69 3.85 11.06
CA ALA A 605 -17.09 5.02 10.41
C ALA A 605 -15.70 4.72 9.80
N LEU A 606 -14.93 3.81 10.40
CA LEU A 606 -13.67 3.31 9.83
C LEU A 606 -13.86 2.35 8.64
N GLY A 607 -15.10 1.97 8.32
CA GLY A 607 -15.43 0.96 7.33
C GLY A 607 -14.89 -0.40 7.75
N HIS A 608 -15.12 -0.82 8.99
CA HIS A 608 -14.95 -2.21 9.41
C HIS A 608 -16.18 -3.02 8.98
N LYS A 609 -16.01 -4.34 8.76
CA LYS A 609 -17.14 -5.20 8.36
C LYS A 609 -18.04 -5.50 9.56
N HIS A 610 -17.41 -5.76 10.70
CA HIS A 610 -18.04 -5.97 12.00
C HIS A 610 -17.20 -5.24 13.04
N TYR A 611 -17.78 -5.00 14.20
CA TYR A 611 -17.04 -4.55 15.36
C TYR A 611 -16.02 -5.62 15.79
N ASP A 612 -14.74 -5.25 15.82
CA ASP A 612 -13.63 -6.08 16.28
C ASP A 612 -12.75 -5.25 17.23
N PRO A 613 -12.81 -5.52 18.56
CA PRO A 613 -12.03 -4.80 19.55
C PRO A 613 -10.52 -4.84 19.29
N LYS A 614 -9.99 -5.96 18.78
CA LYS A 614 -8.54 -6.10 18.50
C LYS A 614 -8.12 -5.27 17.30
N LEU A 615 -9.01 -5.09 16.33
CA LEU A 615 -8.75 -4.21 15.19
C LEU A 615 -8.90 -2.74 15.58
N LEU A 616 -9.92 -2.41 16.38
CA LEU A 616 -10.22 -1.06 16.82
C LEU A 616 -9.17 -0.50 17.78
N SER A 617 -8.53 -1.33 18.63
CA SER A 617 -7.44 -0.90 19.52
C SER A 617 -6.22 -0.34 18.79
N SER A 618 -6.10 -0.60 17.49
CA SER A 618 -5.07 0.04 16.66
C SER A 618 -5.38 1.49 16.26
N TYR A 619 -6.59 1.97 16.56
CA TYR A 619 -7.12 3.30 16.25
C TYR A 619 -7.50 4.07 17.51
N LEU A 620 -8.25 3.44 18.42
CA LEU A 620 -8.72 4.02 19.68
C LEU A 620 -7.67 3.82 20.77
N PRO A 621 -7.08 4.89 21.34
CA PRO A 621 -6.14 4.77 22.47
C PRO A 621 -6.78 4.10 23.69
N ASP A 622 -6.07 3.16 24.33
CA ASP A 622 -6.56 2.44 25.51
C ASP A 622 -6.93 3.39 26.67
N ALA A 623 -6.22 4.51 26.81
CA ALA A 623 -6.50 5.53 27.81
C ALA A 623 -7.89 6.16 27.64
N LEU A 624 -8.30 6.44 26.38
CA LEU A 624 -9.64 6.96 26.07
C LEU A 624 -10.70 5.91 26.31
N ARG A 625 -10.47 4.69 25.83
CA ARG A 625 -11.39 3.59 26.04
C ARG A 625 -11.65 3.38 27.53
N LYS A 626 -10.60 3.26 28.35
CA LYS A 626 -10.72 3.09 29.80
C LYS A 626 -11.47 4.23 30.47
N PHE A 627 -11.18 5.48 30.10
CA PHE A 627 -11.86 6.65 30.65
C PHE A 627 -13.39 6.59 30.41
N PHE A 628 -13.82 6.28 29.19
CA PHE A 628 -15.24 6.16 28.89
C PHE A 628 -15.86 4.89 29.48
N ASP A 629 -15.18 3.74 29.41
CA ASP A 629 -15.65 2.49 30.03
C ASP A 629 -15.91 2.72 31.55
N GLU A 630 -14.97 3.33 32.28
CA GLU A 630 -15.14 3.68 33.70
C GLU A 630 -16.30 4.65 33.94
N ARG A 631 -16.44 5.67 33.08
CA ARG A 631 -17.54 6.65 33.17
C ARG A 631 -18.89 5.98 32.98
N TRP A 632 -19.04 5.12 31.98
CA TRP A 632 -20.27 4.39 31.70
C TRP A 632 -20.63 3.44 32.84
N ILE A 633 -19.66 2.72 33.40
CA ILE A 633 -19.85 1.85 34.57
C ILE A 633 -20.38 2.68 35.76
N ARG A 634 -19.78 3.85 36.05
CA ARG A 634 -20.24 4.71 37.14
C ARG A 634 -21.65 5.24 36.91
N ILE A 635 -21.98 5.70 35.70
CA ILE A 635 -23.32 6.18 35.35
C ILE A 635 -24.35 5.07 35.55
N PHE A 636 -24.05 3.86 35.05
CA PHE A 636 -24.92 2.69 35.20
C PHE A 636 -25.13 2.31 36.68
N GLN A 637 -24.05 2.19 37.45
CA GLN A 637 -24.12 1.90 38.89
C GLN A 637 -24.90 2.98 39.66
N THR A 638 -24.69 4.25 39.33
CA THR A 638 -25.41 5.38 39.93
C THR A 638 -26.90 5.33 39.59
N GLY A 639 -27.26 5.00 38.36
CA GLY A 639 -28.66 4.83 37.95
C GLY A 639 -29.33 3.63 38.64
N LEU A 640 -28.65 2.49 38.77
CA LEU A 640 -29.16 1.34 39.54
C LEU A 640 -29.41 1.71 41.01
N LEU A 641 -28.49 2.46 41.63
CA LEU A 641 -28.67 2.98 42.98
C LEU A 641 -29.91 3.88 43.05
N LEU A 642 -30.06 4.84 42.13
CA LEU A 642 -31.21 5.75 42.07
C LEU A 642 -32.55 5.02 41.93
N ILE A 643 -32.59 3.94 41.16
CA ILE A 643 -33.77 3.08 41.02
C ILE A 643 -34.04 2.36 42.34
N SER A 644 -32.99 1.80 42.96
CA SER A 644 -33.14 1.00 44.19
C SER A 644 -33.58 1.85 45.39
N ILE A 645 -33.29 3.14 45.41
CA ILE A 645 -33.60 4.03 46.54
C ILE A 645 -34.63 5.11 46.20
N ARG A 646 -35.42 4.90 45.13
CA ARG A 646 -36.30 5.88 44.46
C ARG A 646 -37.19 6.69 45.41
N ASP A 647 -37.62 6.08 46.52
CA ASP A 647 -38.56 6.64 47.50
C ASP A 647 -37.93 7.03 48.86
N ARG A 648 -36.58 7.03 48.97
CA ARG A 648 -35.89 7.30 50.24
C ARG A 648 -35.30 8.71 50.30
N LYS A 649 -35.46 9.39 51.44
CA LYS A 649 -34.88 10.72 51.76
C LYS A 649 -33.35 10.83 51.56
N LEU A 650 -32.66 9.69 51.45
CA LEU A 650 -31.20 9.60 51.35
C LEU A 650 -30.69 9.39 49.92
N ALA A 651 -31.56 9.40 48.90
CA ALA A 651 -31.20 9.10 47.52
C ALA A 651 -30.01 9.92 47.01
N LEU A 652 -30.02 11.24 47.22
CA LEU A 652 -28.94 12.15 46.83
C LEU A 652 -27.64 11.87 47.60
N ARG A 653 -27.73 11.53 48.89
CA ARG A 653 -26.54 11.22 49.71
C ARG A 653 -25.89 9.91 49.31
N ALA A 654 -26.68 8.90 48.96
CA ALA A 654 -26.19 7.58 48.57
C ALA A 654 -25.55 7.56 47.17
N THR A 655 -25.99 8.43 46.27
CA THR A 655 -25.47 8.52 44.89
C THR A 655 -24.38 9.59 44.74
N GLY A 656 -24.19 10.45 45.74
CA GLY A 656 -23.24 11.56 45.69
C GLY A 656 -23.68 12.72 44.78
N LEU A 657 -24.94 12.72 44.34
CA LEU A 657 -25.54 13.81 43.56
C LEU A 657 -25.79 15.03 44.46
N LYS A 658 -25.56 16.23 43.92
CA LYS A 658 -25.63 17.48 44.67
C LYS A 658 -27.04 18.05 44.73
N SER A 659 -27.92 17.66 43.80
CA SER A 659 -29.28 18.20 43.71
C SER A 659 -30.25 17.25 43.02
N GLU A 660 -31.55 17.46 43.25
CA GLU A 660 -32.62 16.74 42.56
C GLU A 660 -32.64 17.06 41.05
N ALA A 661 -32.23 18.27 40.65
CA ALA A 661 -32.08 18.64 39.24
C ALA A 661 -31.02 17.79 38.53
N GLU A 662 -29.89 17.52 39.20
CA GLU A 662 -28.81 16.64 38.69
C GLU A 662 -29.28 15.19 38.58
N ARG A 663 -30.12 14.73 39.53
CA ARG A 663 -30.78 13.42 39.47
C ARG A 663 -31.71 13.32 38.27
N GLU A 664 -32.59 14.29 38.07
CA GLU A 664 -33.49 14.30 36.92
C GLU A 664 -32.72 14.37 35.59
N GLU A 665 -31.65 15.18 35.53
CA GLU A 665 -30.78 15.27 34.36
C GLU A 665 -30.12 13.93 34.03
N LEU A 666 -29.61 13.22 35.04
CA LEU A 666 -29.00 11.91 34.86
C LEU A 666 -30.03 10.86 34.38
N LEU A 667 -31.22 10.83 34.98
CA LEU A 667 -32.29 9.91 34.58
C LEU A 667 -32.87 10.22 33.18
N ARG A 668 -32.94 11.50 32.80
CA ARG A 668 -33.36 11.93 31.46
C ARG A 668 -32.33 11.55 30.40
N ASN A 669 -31.05 11.74 30.68
CA ASN A 669 -29.97 11.53 29.71
C ASN A 669 -29.52 10.07 29.61
N TYR A 670 -29.73 9.28 30.67
CA TYR A 670 -29.33 7.88 30.75
C TYR A 670 -30.47 7.01 31.32
N PRO A 671 -31.60 6.89 30.61
CA PRO A 671 -32.72 6.09 31.07
C PRO A 671 -32.30 4.62 31.14
N ILE A 672 -32.27 4.06 32.35
CA ILE A 672 -32.17 2.61 32.54
C ILE A 672 -33.57 2.06 32.35
N ALA A 673 -33.82 1.43 31.20
CA ALA A 673 -35.06 0.70 30.97
C ALA A 673 -35.14 -0.46 31.97
N LEU A 674 -36.02 -0.35 32.94
CA LEU A 674 -36.44 -1.50 33.73
C LEU A 674 -37.39 -2.32 32.85
N PRO A 675 -37.29 -3.66 32.85
CA PRO A 675 -38.36 -4.49 32.31
C PRO A 675 -39.63 -4.05 33.03
N ALA A 676 -40.64 -3.60 32.27
CA ALA A 676 -41.86 -3.06 32.85
C ALA A 676 -42.39 -4.03 33.93
N GLU A 677 -42.64 -3.49 35.13
CA GLU A 677 -43.45 -4.19 36.11
C GLU A 677 -44.73 -4.63 35.39
N SER A 678 -45.08 -5.90 35.55
CA SER A 678 -46.26 -6.50 34.99
C SER A 678 -47.46 -5.54 35.06
N GLU A 679 -47.79 -4.89 33.95
CA GLU A 679 -49.17 -4.51 33.68
C GLU A 679 -49.91 -5.83 33.49
N SER A 680 -50.47 -6.29 34.61
CA SER A 680 -51.48 -7.32 34.59
C SER A 680 -52.60 -6.86 33.66
N LYS A 681 -52.74 -7.61 32.56
CA LYS A 681 -53.94 -7.80 31.75
C LYS A 681 -54.26 -6.67 30.76
N ASN A 682 -54.12 -7.04 29.49
CA ASN A 682 -54.76 -6.50 28.28
C ASN A 682 -53.88 -5.64 27.38
N ALA A 683 -52.87 -6.26 26.79
CA ALA A 683 -52.32 -5.86 25.49
C ALA A 683 -51.79 -7.10 24.76
N ALA A 684 -52.66 -8.11 24.59
CA ALA A 684 -52.35 -9.30 23.78
C ALA A 684 -52.63 -9.08 22.28
N GLU A 685 -53.03 -7.88 21.87
CA GLU A 685 -53.41 -7.58 20.49
C GLU A 685 -52.85 -6.21 20.11
N GLU A 686 -51.57 -6.17 19.74
CA GLU A 686 -50.95 -5.23 18.78
C GLU A 686 -49.41 -5.30 18.91
N PHE A 687 -48.83 -6.45 18.58
CA PHE A 687 -47.43 -6.54 18.15
C PHE A 687 -47.34 -7.69 17.13
N GLN A 688 -48.01 -7.52 16.00
CA GLN A 688 -47.77 -8.36 14.83
C GLN A 688 -46.73 -7.69 13.93
N SER A 689 -45.61 -8.39 13.83
CA SER A 689 -44.62 -8.39 12.74
C SER A 689 -44.03 -7.05 12.30
N GLU A 690 -42.76 -6.82 12.67
CA GLU A 690 -41.67 -6.79 11.68
C GLU A 690 -40.29 -6.88 12.38
N ASN A 691 -39.53 -7.92 11.99
CA ASN A 691 -38.10 -8.17 12.23
C ASN A 691 -37.57 -8.28 13.67
N LEU A 692 -37.57 -9.52 14.17
CA LEU A 692 -36.72 -10.02 15.25
C LEU A 692 -35.24 -10.06 14.78
N ASP A 693 -34.48 -8.99 15.02
CA ASP A 693 -33.00 -9.05 15.06
C ASP A 693 -32.36 -8.00 15.98
N ASP A 694 -33.11 -7.05 16.54
CA ASP A 694 -32.66 -6.15 17.61
C ASP A 694 -33.11 -6.68 18.98
N ALA A 695 -32.48 -7.75 19.47
CA ALA A 695 -32.58 -8.09 20.87
C ALA A 695 -31.78 -7.06 21.67
N PHE A 696 -32.44 -6.32 22.56
CA PHE A 696 -31.79 -5.46 23.56
C PHE A 696 -30.90 -6.34 24.46
N GLU A 697 -29.62 -6.48 24.12
CA GLU A 697 -28.65 -7.18 24.97
C GLU A 697 -28.15 -6.23 26.06
N VAL A 698 -28.50 -6.50 27.31
CA VAL A 698 -27.95 -5.79 28.47
C VAL A 698 -26.59 -6.40 28.81
N LEU A 699 -25.52 -5.62 28.60
CA LEU A 699 -24.16 -5.98 28.99
C LEU A 699 -23.95 -5.74 30.49
N LEU A 700 -23.89 -6.82 31.27
CA LEU A 700 -23.58 -6.78 32.70
C LEU A 700 -22.11 -7.17 32.91
N GLN A 701 -21.32 -6.26 33.48
CA GLN A 701 -20.01 -6.61 34.01
C GLN A 701 -20.20 -7.15 35.42
N ALA A 702 -19.87 -8.43 35.63
CA ALA A 702 -19.91 -9.08 36.93
C ALA A 702 -18.57 -9.76 37.22
N ASP A 703 -18.15 -9.66 38.47
CA ASP A 703 -17.03 -10.40 39.04
C ASP A 703 -17.53 -11.43 40.05
N HIS A 704 -16.59 -12.16 40.65
CA HIS A 704 -16.88 -13.18 41.64
C HIS A 704 -17.69 -12.62 42.82
N GLU A 705 -17.30 -11.47 43.35
CA GLU A 705 -17.97 -10.83 44.50
C GLU A 705 -19.41 -10.42 44.16
N THR A 706 -19.63 -9.91 42.94
CA THR A 706 -20.96 -9.59 42.43
C THR A 706 -21.86 -10.83 42.38
N PHE A 707 -21.33 -11.95 41.90
CA PHE A 707 -22.08 -13.21 41.87
C PHE A 707 -22.34 -13.78 43.27
N VAL A 708 -21.38 -13.66 44.20
CA VAL A 708 -21.58 -14.05 45.60
C VAL A 708 -22.69 -13.21 46.22
N ALA A 709 -22.70 -11.90 45.97
CA ALA A 709 -23.72 -10.99 46.47
C ALA A 709 -25.11 -11.34 45.92
N LEU A 710 -25.23 -11.53 44.60
CA LEU A 710 -26.50 -11.88 43.95
C LEU A 710 -27.04 -13.24 44.43
N ASN A 711 -26.19 -14.26 44.53
CA ASN A 711 -26.60 -15.57 45.04
C ASN A 711 -26.95 -15.51 46.54
N SER A 712 -26.19 -14.77 47.35
CA SER A 712 -26.46 -14.59 48.78
C SER A 712 -27.78 -13.86 49.01
N LEU A 713 -28.09 -12.85 48.20
CA LEU A 713 -29.37 -12.13 48.26
C LEU A 713 -30.52 -13.06 47.89
N ARG A 714 -30.39 -13.83 46.81
CA ARG A 714 -31.39 -14.83 46.42
C ARG A 714 -31.68 -15.82 47.55
N LEU A 715 -30.63 -16.40 48.14
CA LEU A 715 -30.74 -17.32 49.27
C LEU A 715 -31.37 -16.66 50.51
N SER A 716 -31.06 -15.38 50.76
CA SER A 716 -31.63 -14.62 51.87
C SER A 716 -33.13 -14.39 51.67
N VAL A 717 -33.56 -14.06 50.44
CA VAL A 717 -34.97 -13.89 50.08
C VAL A 717 -35.74 -15.21 50.16
N GLU A 718 -35.16 -16.30 49.66
CA GLU A 718 -35.75 -17.66 49.73
C GLU A 718 -35.91 -18.15 51.17
N ALA A 719 -34.98 -17.79 52.06
CA ALA A 719 -35.01 -18.18 53.47
C ALA A 719 -35.89 -17.27 54.35
N SER A 720 -36.41 -16.16 53.82
CA SER A 720 -37.20 -15.19 54.60
C SER A 720 -38.59 -15.73 54.92
N THR A 721 -38.95 -15.74 56.21
CA THR A 721 -40.31 -16.06 56.68
C THR A 721 -41.20 -14.81 56.84
N THR A 722 -40.63 -13.63 56.61
CA THR A 722 -41.29 -12.32 56.72
C THR A 722 -41.37 -11.65 55.35
N PRO A 723 -42.35 -10.74 55.13
CA PRO A 723 -42.48 -10.02 53.86
C PRO A 723 -41.19 -9.28 53.49
N VAL A 724 -40.70 -9.53 52.27
CA VAL A 724 -39.45 -9.01 51.72
C VAL A 724 -39.74 -7.74 50.91
N GLY A 725 -38.85 -6.74 50.97
CA GLY A 725 -38.92 -5.52 50.19
C GLY A 725 -38.90 -5.78 48.69
N THR A 726 -39.56 -4.91 47.91
CA THR A 726 -39.71 -5.05 46.45
C THR A 726 -38.36 -5.11 45.72
N ASN A 727 -37.36 -4.40 46.23
CA ASN A 727 -35.99 -4.41 45.69
C ASN A 727 -35.29 -5.76 45.86
N ALA A 728 -35.35 -6.34 47.07
CA ALA A 728 -34.76 -7.65 47.33
C ALA A 728 -35.44 -8.74 46.49
N LEU A 729 -36.76 -8.66 46.29
CA LEU A 729 -37.50 -9.51 45.36
C LEU A 729 -37.04 -9.33 43.90
N TYR A 730 -36.85 -8.09 43.44
CA TYR A 730 -36.37 -7.79 42.09
C TYR A 730 -34.99 -8.38 41.82
N TYR A 731 -34.02 -8.11 42.70
CA TYR A 731 -32.65 -8.59 42.51
C TYR A 731 -32.51 -10.10 42.72
N SER A 732 -33.36 -10.71 43.55
CA SER A 732 -33.46 -12.17 43.64
C SER A 732 -33.94 -12.79 42.32
N LYS A 733 -34.95 -12.20 41.67
CA LYS A 733 -35.40 -12.62 40.33
C LYS A 733 -34.34 -12.40 39.26
N LEU A 734 -33.65 -11.26 39.28
CA LEU A 734 -32.54 -10.99 38.37
C LEU A 734 -31.43 -12.04 38.51
N ALA A 735 -31.02 -12.35 39.74
CA ALA A 735 -30.03 -13.38 40.03
C ALA A 735 -30.45 -14.76 39.51
N ALA A 736 -31.73 -15.11 39.64
CA ALA A 736 -32.27 -16.35 39.09
C ALA A 736 -32.20 -16.39 37.55
N CYS A 737 -32.69 -15.36 36.87
CA CYS A 737 -32.65 -15.27 35.41
C CYS A 737 -31.21 -15.27 34.86
N MET A 738 -30.29 -14.56 35.53
CA MET A 738 -28.87 -14.57 35.17
C MET A 738 -28.25 -15.96 35.32
N GLY A 739 -28.56 -16.67 36.42
CA GLY A 739 -28.10 -18.04 36.62
C GLY A 739 -28.59 -18.98 35.53
N GLU A 740 -29.88 -18.92 35.21
CA GLU A 740 -30.45 -19.72 34.12
C GLU A 740 -29.78 -19.42 32.78
N TYR A 741 -29.50 -18.16 32.47
CA TYR A 741 -28.79 -17.78 31.26
C TYR A 741 -27.36 -18.33 31.23
N ILE A 742 -26.58 -18.16 32.31
CA ILE A 742 -25.19 -18.63 32.40
C ILE A 742 -25.09 -20.17 32.27
N GLU A 743 -26.07 -20.87 32.86
CA GLU A 743 -26.12 -22.32 32.90
C GLU A 743 -26.65 -22.93 31.60
N LYS A 744 -27.69 -22.34 30.98
CA LYS A 744 -28.39 -22.91 29.82
C LYS A 744 -27.89 -22.36 28.48
N ALA A 745 -27.27 -21.18 28.42
CA ALA A 745 -26.84 -20.59 27.15
C ALA A 745 -25.51 -21.20 26.65
N GLY A 746 -25.52 -21.71 25.42
CA GLY A 746 -24.37 -22.38 24.79
C GLY A 746 -23.22 -21.46 24.38
N ASN A 747 -23.39 -20.14 24.46
CA ASN A 747 -22.45 -19.11 23.99
C ASN A 747 -21.72 -18.36 25.12
N VAL A 748 -21.95 -18.70 26.39
CA VAL A 748 -21.26 -18.07 27.54
C VAL A 748 -19.83 -18.60 27.68
N ARG A 749 -18.87 -17.70 27.90
CA ARG A 749 -17.44 -18.05 28.03
C ARG A 749 -17.20 -18.93 29.27
N GLY A 750 -16.37 -19.96 29.15
CA GLY A 750 -16.13 -20.95 30.21
C GLY A 750 -15.74 -20.37 31.58
N HIS A 751 -14.86 -19.37 31.61
CA HIS A 751 -14.44 -18.73 32.88
C HIS A 751 -15.57 -18.01 33.62
N ILE A 752 -16.60 -17.51 32.91
CA ILE A 752 -17.76 -16.88 33.55
C ILE A 752 -18.61 -17.93 34.26
N ARG A 753 -18.75 -19.12 33.65
CA ARG A 753 -19.46 -20.25 34.25
C ARG A 753 -18.74 -20.78 35.48
N GLU A 754 -17.41 -20.93 35.42
CA GLU A 754 -16.60 -21.32 36.58
C GLU A 754 -16.75 -20.32 37.73
N MET A 755 -16.66 -19.01 37.42
CA MET A 755 -16.82 -17.94 38.42
C MET A 755 -18.22 -17.91 39.03
N TRP A 756 -19.28 -18.20 38.26
CA TRP A 756 -20.64 -18.34 38.75
C TRP A 756 -20.80 -19.53 39.71
N GLU A 757 -20.22 -20.68 39.37
CA GLU A 757 -20.26 -21.87 40.21
C GLU A 757 -19.44 -21.72 41.50
N ASP A 758 -18.29 -21.06 41.45
CA ASP A 758 -17.51 -20.76 42.65
C ASP A 758 -18.24 -19.77 43.56
N ALA A 759 -18.85 -18.73 42.97
CA ALA A 759 -19.63 -17.77 43.73
C ALA A 759 -20.86 -18.37 44.44
N LYS A 760 -21.47 -19.44 43.89
CA LYS A 760 -22.55 -20.17 44.59
C LYS A 760 -22.06 -20.85 45.87
N LYS A 761 -20.83 -21.36 45.88
CA LYS A 761 -20.25 -22.04 47.06
C LYS A 761 -19.98 -21.05 48.17
N ASP A 762 -19.62 -19.83 47.81
CA ASP A 762 -19.28 -18.75 48.73
C ASP A 762 -20.51 -17.93 49.18
N ALA A 763 -21.67 -18.18 48.57
CA ALA A 763 -22.91 -17.49 48.89
C ALA A 763 -23.51 -17.91 50.24
N SER A 764 -24.11 -16.96 50.96
CA SER A 764 -24.69 -17.18 52.29
C SER A 764 -25.99 -16.42 52.49
N ALA A 765 -27.04 -17.12 52.96
CA ALA A 765 -28.33 -16.54 53.34
C ALA A 765 -28.24 -15.56 54.53
N LYS A 766 -27.10 -15.52 55.23
CA LYS A 766 -26.88 -14.58 56.36
C LYS A 766 -26.38 -13.21 55.92
N LEU A 767 -25.84 -13.10 54.69
CA LEU A 767 -25.15 -11.90 54.23
C LEU A 767 -26.09 -10.69 54.09
N PHE A 768 -27.33 -10.93 53.65
CA PHE A 768 -28.32 -9.87 53.40
C PHE A 768 -29.54 -9.95 54.32
N ALA A 769 -29.58 -10.87 55.28
CA ALA A 769 -30.75 -11.08 56.15
C ALA A 769 -31.25 -9.79 56.85
N GLY A 770 -30.34 -8.88 57.22
CA GLY A 770 -30.69 -7.60 57.84
C GLY A 770 -31.17 -6.50 56.87
N ALA A 771 -31.00 -6.70 55.55
CA ALA A 771 -31.35 -5.75 54.49
C ALA A 771 -32.52 -6.21 53.61
N LEU A 772 -33.18 -7.32 53.95
CA LEU A 772 -34.30 -7.89 53.20
C LEU A 772 -35.60 -7.10 53.31
N HIS A 773 -35.74 -6.30 54.37
CA HIS A 773 -36.95 -5.56 54.70
C HIS A 773 -36.84 -4.06 54.42
N ASP A 774 -35.66 -3.64 53.95
CA ASP A 774 -35.40 -2.33 53.37
C ASP A 774 -35.69 -2.33 51.86
#